data_AF-A0A954S3Q9-F1
#
_entry.id   AF-A0A954S3Q9-F1
#
_cell.length_a   1.000
_cell.length_b   1.000
_cell.length_c   1.000
_cell.angle_alpha   90.00
_cell.angle_beta   90.00
_cell.angle_gamma   90.00
#
_symmetry.space_group_name_H-M   'P 1'
#
loop_
_entity.id
_entity.type
_entity.pdbx_description
1 polymer ?
#
loop_
_entity_poly.entity_id
_entity_poly.type
_entity_poly.pdbx_seq_one_letter_code
_entity_poly.pdbx_strand_id
1 'polypeptide(L)'
;MILLVAFFLSSSHPTTAGDYRVRLTETRSIDGTGNSIGGDAGTPLHRKTSADYPGDGSGDSIVEWPDRENPRTISNVVNQQASSQYNDRSRSDYLWAWGQFVDHDIDLTEASSHNGTADIDIINPTDLLYPGPLFFNRSNFQPGTGTAGTPRQHMNDITAFIDASNVYGSDDKRAVALRTFVSGKLKTSDGDLLPFNLSGLPNAGGPDPSLFLAGDVRANENILLSSLHTLFVREHNRLATLIALRDPLATDEEIYQLARKIVGAEMQLVTYQEFLPALLGPAAPNVSSAAYDSAVDSSINNEFSTALYRFGHSMLSANLQLAGGEQIALRNAFFRPDSLVADPTRVDRLLMGAQGQACQEIDTLVVEDVRSFLFGPPGSGGLDLAALNIQRGRDHGIPPYNALRVAYGLPAVSDFSDITSNTETQSRLSQVYADVDEIDAWVGGLAEDHLPGASVGPLLTAGISDQFVRLLKGDRFSMLNDADLRQDLVRAIVDLPRLSLNQIIHSNTTSSLVTDDIFSVEDAFHSDVITSYDPQNNCLHIQGNDARNRLTIVELALGFWIKGQAGTKIDGRPTKLVTTGRQPHLTIDLGGGDDNVSLLFCEFSDVTIATDDGNDVVSAMLVSADSFYVDFGDGRDRLRRTWTRVPRGNSRVLNVP
;
A
#
# COMPACT_ATOMS: atom_id res chain seq x y z
N MET A 1 -11.23 37.58 19.09
CA MET A 1 -11.95 38.47 18.15
C MET A 1 -11.45 38.14 16.76
N ILE A 2 -12.33 37.57 15.95
CA ILE A 2 -12.07 36.94 14.66
C ILE A 2 -11.79 38.01 13.60
N LEU A 3 -10.75 37.84 12.80
CA LEU A 3 -10.57 38.55 11.53
C LEU A 3 -10.84 37.57 10.38
N LEU A 4 -11.96 37.76 9.70
CA LEU A 4 -12.30 37.11 8.44
C LEU A 4 -11.35 37.62 7.34
N VAL A 5 -10.74 36.69 6.58
CA VAL A 5 -10.21 36.95 5.24
C VAL A 5 -11.02 36.10 4.28
N ALA A 6 -11.85 36.76 3.49
CA ALA A 6 -12.61 36.19 2.38
C ALA A 6 -11.80 36.37 1.08
N PHE A 7 -11.50 35.30 0.35
CA PHE A 7 -11.10 35.39 -1.06
C PHE A 7 -11.70 34.20 -1.86
N PHE A 8 -12.60 34.57 -2.78
CA PHE A 8 -13.02 33.94 -4.05
C PHE A 8 -13.63 32.54 -4.10
N LEU A 9 -14.97 32.51 -4.02
CA LEU A 9 -15.81 31.61 -4.80
C LEU A 9 -16.59 32.44 -5.83
N SER A 10 -16.19 32.38 -7.09
CA SER A 10 -17.01 32.85 -8.22
C SER A 10 -17.03 31.82 -9.34
N SER A 11 -17.92 30.83 -9.21
CA SER A 11 -18.73 30.40 -10.34
C SER A 11 -20.14 30.12 -9.82
N SER A 12 -21.05 30.94 -10.30
CA SER A 12 -22.41 31.10 -9.81
C SER A 12 -23.33 30.05 -10.41
N HIS A 13 -23.83 29.13 -9.59
CA HIS A 13 -25.24 28.67 -9.55
C HIS A 13 -25.51 28.16 -8.13
N PRO A 14 -26.20 28.93 -7.26
CA PRO A 14 -26.63 28.42 -5.97
C PRO A 14 -27.85 27.54 -6.21
N THR A 15 -27.71 26.22 -6.13
CA THR A 15 -28.86 25.38 -5.81
C THR A 15 -29.30 25.78 -4.41
N THR A 16 -30.41 26.51 -4.33
CA THR A 16 -31.05 26.81 -3.06
C THR A 16 -31.28 25.51 -2.29
N ALA A 17 -31.20 25.56 -0.95
CA ALA A 17 -31.33 24.41 -0.06
C ALA A 17 -32.74 23.76 -0.05
N GLY A 18 -33.52 23.90 -1.12
CA GLY A 18 -34.88 23.37 -1.27
C GLY A 18 -35.12 22.48 -2.49
N ASP A 19 -34.17 22.35 -3.44
CA ASP A 19 -34.40 21.64 -4.71
C ASP A 19 -33.76 20.25 -4.79
N TYR A 20 -32.87 19.87 -3.86
CA TYR A 20 -32.28 18.54 -3.86
C TYR A 20 -33.24 17.51 -3.24
N ARG A 21 -33.45 16.39 -3.94
CA ARG A 21 -34.16 15.22 -3.42
C ARG A 21 -33.40 13.96 -3.77
N VAL A 22 -33.25 13.07 -2.81
CA VAL A 22 -32.74 11.73 -3.05
C VAL A 22 -33.70 11.02 -3.99
N ARG A 23 -33.14 10.44 -5.06
CA ARG A 23 -33.87 9.59 -6.00
C ARG A 23 -32.97 8.42 -6.33
N LEU A 24 -33.36 7.24 -5.87
CA LEU A 24 -32.68 6.00 -6.18
C LEU A 24 -33.46 5.28 -7.26
N THR A 25 -32.79 4.95 -8.36
CA THR A 25 -33.41 4.17 -9.45
C THR A 25 -33.41 2.68 -9.11
N GLU A 26 -32.30 2.20 -8.57
CA GLU A 26 -32.10 0.81 -8.16
C GLU A 26 -30.96 0.72 -7.14
N THR A 27 -31.05 -0.19 -6.18
CA THR A 27 -30.00 -0.42 -5.19
C THR A 27 -29.42 -1.82 -5.36
N ARG A 28 -28.10 -1.94 -5.26
CA ARG A 28 -27.40 -3.23 -5.23
C ARG A 28 -27.84 -4.04 -4.01
N SER A 29 -28.03 -5.34 -4.17
CA SER A 29 -28.18 -6.27 -3.05
C SER A 29 -26.94 -6.28 -2.14
N ILE A 30 -27.06 -6.82 -0.93
CA ILE A 30 -25.92 -6.93 -0.01
C ILE A 30 -24.97 -8.06 -0.43
N ASP A 31 -25.51 -9.14 -1.00
CA ASP A 31 -24.77 -10.32 -1.46
C ASP A 31 -24.34 -10.26 -2.94
N GLY A 32 -24.49 -9.11 -3.59
CA GLY A 32 -24.08 -8.88 -4.98
C GLY A 32 -25.01 -9.46 -6.05
N THR A 33 -26.02 -10.25 -5.66
CA THR A 33 -26.97 -10.90 -6.57
C THR A 33 -27.62 -9.96 -7.58
N GLY A 34 -27.71 -10.42 -8.83
CA GLY A 34 -28.37 -9.68 -9.91
C GLY A 34 -27.55 -8.51 -10.48
N ASN A 35 -26.25 -8.47 -10.22
CA ASN A 35 -25.35 -7.47 -10.79
C ASN A 35 -24.79 -7.91 -12.16
N SER A 36 -24.13 -9.07 -12.22
CA SER A 36 -23.33 -9.55 -13.37
C SER A 36 -23.55 -11.06 -13.63
N ILE A 37 -22.85 -11.64 -14.60
CA ILE A 37 -22.85 -13.09 -14.91
C ILE A 37 -22.32 -13.92 -13.72
N GLY A 38 -21.50 -13.31 -12.87
CA GLY A 38 -20.99 -13.87 -11.62
C GLY A 38 -20.50 -12.77 -10.68
N GLY A 39 -19.97 -13.17 -9.52
CA GLY A 39 -19.49 -12.24 -8.49
C GLY A 39 -20.39 -12.11 -7.25
N ASP A 40 -21.51 -12.84 -7.20
CA ASP A 40 -22.35 -12.95 -6.01
C ASP A 40 -21.58 -13.64 -4.87
N ALA A 41 -21.85 -13.26 -3.63
CA ALA A 41 -21.26 -13.90 -2.46
C ALA A 41 -21.68 -15.36 -2.35
N GLY A 42 -20.77 -16.22 -1.87
CA GLY A 42 -21.02 -17.66 -1.74
C GLY A 42 -21.10 -18.38 -3.08
N THR A 43 -20.49 -17.85 -4.14
CA THR A 43 -20.38 -18.51 -5.45
C THR A 43 -18.96 -19.03 -5.70
N PRO A 44 -18.79 -20.05 -6.56
CA PRO A 44 -17.46 -20.56 -6.89
C PRO A 44 -16.57 -19.48 -7.52
N LEU A 45 -15.30 -19.44 -7.14
CA LEU A 45 -14.28 -18.67 -7.85
C LEU A 45 -14.26 -19.10 -9.33
N HIS A 46 -13.89 -18.20 -10.23
CA HIS A 46 -13.60 -18.57 -11.62
C HIS A 46 -12.19 -19.16 -11.71
N ARG A 47 -11.88 -19.98 -12.72
CA ARG A 47 -10.51 -20.43 -12.97
C ARG A 47 -10.05 -19.96 -14.34
N LYS A 48 -8.90 -19.29 -14.39
CA LYS A 48 -8.27 -18.89 -15.67
C LYS A 48 -7.76 -20.12 -16.42
N THR A 49 -7.39 -21.17 -15.69
CA THR A 49 -6.83 -22.41 -16.24
C THR A 49 -7.32 -23.64 -15.46
N SER A 50 -7.04 -24.83 -15.97
CA SER A 50 -7.43 -26.06 -15.28
C SER A 50 -6.73 -26.20 -13.93
N ALA A 51 -7.42 -26.79 -12.95
CA ALA A 51 -6.84 -27.09 -11.66
C ALA A 51 -5.68 -28.08 -11.80
N ASP A 52 -4.59 -27.84 -11.08
CA ASP A 52 -3.40 -28.69 -11.06
C ASP A 52 -3.28 -29.42 -9.72
N TYR A 53 -3.84 -30.62 -9.67
CA TYR A 53 -3.84 -31.48 -8.48
C TYR A 53 -3.07 -32.76 -8.75
N PRO A 54 -2.48 -33.38 -7.71
CA PRO A 54 -1.73 -34.61 -7.86
C PRO A 54 -2.69 -35.79 -8.04
N GLY A 55 -2.14 -36.97 -8.29
CA GLY A 55 -2.89 -38.23 -8.28
C GLY A 55 -3.96 -38.27 -9.37
N ASP A 56 -5.22 -38.45 -8.96
CA ASP A 56 -6.37 -38.51 -9.89
C ASP A 56 -6.90 -37.13 -10.32
N GLY A 57 -6.22 -36.05 -9.90
CA GLY A 57 -6.59 -34.68 -10.21
C GLY A 57 -7.82 -34.16 -9.45
N SER A 58 -8.38 -34.94 -8.50
CA SER A 58 -9.55 -34.53 -7.73
C SER A 58 -9.26 -33.38 -6.77
N GLY A 59 -8.03 -33.31 -6.25
CA GLY A 59 -7.64 -32.44 -5.16
C GLY A 59 -8.09 -32.93 -3.78
N ASP A 60 -8.50 -34.20 -3.64
CA ASP A 60 -8.83 -34.77 -2.33
C ASP A 60 -7.61 -34.94 -1.42
N SER A 61 -6.43 -35.13 -2.01
CA SER A 61 -5.13 -35.04 -1.35
C SER A 61 -4.25 -33.99 -2.03
N ILE A 62 -3.49 -33.25 -1.23
CA ILE A 62 -2.43 -32.32 -1.70
C ILE A 62 -1.07 -32.60 -1.06
N VAL A 63 -1.02 -33.52 -0.08
CA VAL A 63 0.20 -33.93 0.61
C VAL A 63 0.97 -34.99 -0.17
N GLU A 64 0.32 -35.65 -1.14
CA GLU A 64 0.93 -36.62 -2.05
C GLU A 64 1.49 -35.94 -3.33
N TRP A 65 2.21 -34.81 -3.17
CA TRP A 65 3.05 -34.26 -4.23
C TRP A 65 4.50 -34.72 -3.98
N PRO A 66 4.91 -35.92 -4.43
CA PRO A 66 6.22 -36.49 -4.11
C PRO A 66 7.40 -35.63 -4.58
N ASP A 67 7.18 -34.74 -5.54
CA ASP A 67 8.24 -33.99 -6.23
C ASP A 67 8.25 -32.49 -5.90
N ARG A 68 7.42 -31.98 -4.96
CA ARG A 68 7.47 -30.55 -4.54
C ARG A 68 8.12 -30.38 -3.18
N GLU A 69 9.03 -29.41 -3.10
CA GLU A 69 9.73 -29.05 -1.86
C GLU A 69 8.76 -28.55 -0.76
N ASN A 70 9.12 -28.77 0.50
CA ASN A 70 8.35 -28.37 1.66
C ASN A 70 8.18 -26.83 1.70
N PRO A 71 6.95 -26.30 1.93
CA PRO A 71 6.71 -24.86 1.95
C PRO A 71 7.55 -24.06 2.95
N ARG A 72 7.85 -24.61 4.14
CA ARG A 72 8.72 -23.95 5.12
C ARG A 72 10.18 -23.97 4.65
N THR A 73 10.64 -25.03 4.01
CA THR A 73 11.97 -25.05 3.37
C THR A 73 12.10 -23.93 2.35
N ILE A 74 11.13 -23.79 1.45
CA ILE A 74 11.08 -22.70 0.46
C ILE A 74 11.07 -21.34 1.17
N SER A 75 10.21 -21.14 2.18
CA SER A 75 10.13 -19.90 2.95
C SER A 75 11.45 -19.51 3.62
N ASN A 76 12.17 -20.48 4.19
CA ASN A 76 13.46 -20.24 4.83
C ASN A 76 14.57 -19.87 3.84
N VAL A 77 14.57 -20.43 2.63
CA VAL A 77 15.63 -20.17 1.64
C VAL A 77 15.32 -18.94 0.79
N VAL A 78 14.08 -18.83 0.31
CA VAL A 78 13.67 -17.83 -0.69
C VAL A 78 13.11 -16.59 0.01
N ASN A 79 12.25 -16.76 1.02
CA ASN A 79 11.47 -15.66 1.59
C ASN A 79 12.10 -15.02 2.83
N GLN A 80 13.23 -15.51 3.32
CA GLN A 80 13.89 -14.94 4.49
C GLN A 80 14.52 -13.58 4.20
N GLN A 81 14.05 -12.56 4.90
CA GLN A 81 14.57 -11.20 4.84
C GLN A 81 15.57 -10.92 5.97
N ALA A 82 16.82 -10.61 5.63
CA ALA A 82 17.87 -10.32 6.61
C ALA A 82 17.86 -8.86 7.11
N SER A 83 17.44 -7.92 6.26
CA SER A 83 17.35 -6.49 6.53
C SER A 83 16.22 -5.86 5.72
N SER A 84 15.74 -4.68 6.14
CA SER A 84 14.74 -3.93 5.37
C SER A 84 15.16 -3.77 3.91
N GLN A 85 14.24 -4.05 3.00
CA GLN A 85 14.35 -3.81 1.57
C GLN A 85 13.23 -2.85 1.23
N TYR A 86 13.51 -1.55 1.22
CA TYR A 86 12.47 -0.55 0.95
C TYR A 86 12.15 -0.50 -0.53
N ASN A 87 10.89 -0.21 -0.83
CA ASN A 87 10.45 -0.06 -2.21
C ASN A 87 11.23 1.06 -2.93
N ASP A 88 11.95 0.71 -3.99
CA ASP A 88 12.83 1.64 -4.72
C ASP A 88 12.10 2.71 -5.56
N ARG A 89 10.76 2.63 -5.66
CA ARG A 89 9.89 3.66 -6.28
C ARG A 89 9.21 4.57 -5.25
N SER A 90 9.74 4.60 -4.02
CA SER A 90 9.24 5.45 -2.94
C SER A 90 7.75 5.22 -2.64
N ARG A 91 7.31 3.95 -2.59
CA ARG A 91 5.93 3.60 -2.23
C ARG A 91 5.72 3.61 -0.73
N SER A 92 4.58 4.13 -0.29
CA SER A 92 4.23 4.20 1.13
C SER A 92 3.53 2.93 1.61
N ASP A 93 3.39 2.79 2.93
CA ASP A 93 2.60 1.72 3.55
C ASP A 93 1.12 1.73 3.13
N TYR A 94 0.60 2.84 2.55
CA TYR A 94 -0.73 2.83 1.95
C TYR A 94 -0.86 1.85 0.78
N LEU A 95 0.22 1.53 0.07
CA LEU A 95 0.14 0.61 -1.06
C LEU A 95 -0.28 -0.79 -0.60
N TRP A 96 0.29 -1.32 0.49
CA TRP A 96 -0.17 -2.61 1.02
C TRP A 96 -1.44 -2.49 1.86
N ALA A 97 -1.62 -1.39 2.62
CA ALA A 97 -2.79 -1.24 3.49
C ALA A 97 -4.09 -1.09 2.69
N TRP A 98 -4.07 -0.31 1.60
CA TRP A 98 -5.19 -0.23 0.66
C TRP A 98 -5.38 -1.52 -0.11
N GLY A 99 -4.29 -2.16 -0.56
CA GLY A 99 -4.34 -3.46 -1.23
C GLY A 99 -5.08 -4.51 -0.39
N GLN A 100 -4.73 -4.63 0.89
CA GLN A 100 -5.42 -5.49 1.86
C GLN A 100 -6.88 -5.08 2.06
N PHE A 101 -7.17 -3.79 2.20
CA PHE A 101 -8.54 -3.30 2.39
C PHE A 101 -9.45 -3.65 1.20
N VAL A 102 -8.94 -3.55 -0.03
CA VAL A 102 -9.64 -3.94 -1.25
C VAL A 102 -9.73 -5.46 -1.42
N ASP A 103 -8.67 -6.23 -1.11
CA ASP A 103 -8.71 -7.71 -1.07
C ASP A 103 -9.89 -8.18 -0.21
N HIS A 104 -10.06 -7.55 0.96
CA HIS A 104 -11.13 -7.86 1.89
C HIS A 104 -12.53 -7.43 1.41
N ASP A 105 -12.62 -6.68 0.32
CA ASP A 105 -13.89 -6.29 -0.32
C ASP A 105 -14.28 -7.22 -1.48
N ILE A 106 -13.30 -7.93 -2.07
CA ILE A 106 -13.51 -8.66 -3.32
C ILE A 106 -13.33 -10.17 -3.17
N ASP A 107 -12.52 -10.66 -2.21
CA ASP A 107 -12.43 -12.09 -1.98
C ASP A 107 -12.18 -12.55 -0.53
N LEU A 108 -12.76 -13.71 -0.25
CA LEU A 108 -12.58 -14.48 0.98
C LEU A 108 -12.81 -15.95 0.65
N THR A 109 -11.86 -16.80 1.04
CA THR A 109 -12.11 -18.25 1.08
C THR A 109 -11.81 -18.73 2.49
N GLU A 110 -12.86 -19.00 3.25
CA GLU A 110 -12.76 -19.59 4.58
C GLU A 110 -12.21 -21.01 4.51
N ALA A 111 -11.61 -21.45 5.61
CA ALA A 111 -11.02 -22.78 5.74
C ALA A 111 -11.48 -23.46 7.03
N SER A 112 -11.62 -24.78 6.98
CA SER A 112 -12.07 -25.58 8.11
C SER A 112 -11.44 -26.97 8.08
N SER A 113 -11.18 -27.54 9.25
CA SER A 113 -10.71 -28.92 9.38
C SER A 113 -11.71 -29.94 8.82
N HIS A 114 -12.99 -29.56 8.69
CA HIS A 114 -14.02 -30.39 8.03
C HIS A 114 -13.71 -30.67 6.54
N ASN A 115 -12.91 -29.82 5.88
CA ASN A 115 -12.50 -29.98 4.49
C ASN A 115 -11.17 -30.75 4.34
N GLY A 116 -10.64 -31.24 5.46
CA GLY A 116 -9.33 -31.85 5.58
C GLY A 116 -8.27 -30.89 6.11
N THR A 117 -7.11 -31.45 6.44
CA THR A 117 -5.91 -30.72 6.83
C THR A 117 -4.75 -31.09 5.92
N ALA A 118 -3.76 -30.20 5.82
CA ALA A 118 -2.54 -30.42 5.04
C ALA A 118 -1.36 -29.70 5.70
N ASP A 119 -1.06 -30.13 6.92
CA ASP A 119 -0.07 -29.50 7.80
C ASP A 119 1.32 -29.44 7.15
N ILE A 120 2.09 -28.42 7.49
CA ILE A 120 3.43 -28.18 6.94
C ILE A 120 4.46 -28.64 7.96
N ASP A 121 5.21 -29.68 7.64
CA ASP A 121 6.23 -30.22 8.54
C ASP A 121 7.39 -29.24 8.73
N ILE A 122 7.79 -29.05 9.99
CA ILE A 122 9.01 -28.31 10.35
C ILE A 122 10.14 -29.30 10.56
N ILE A 123 10.92 -29.48 9.49
CA ILE A 123 11.91 -30.56 9.37
C ILE A 123 13.21 -30.22 10.10
N ASN A 124 13.64 -28.96 10.08
CA ASN A 124 14.91 -28.53 10.65
C ASN A 124 14.77 -28.28 12.18
N PRO A 125 15.50 -29.02 13.05
CA PRO A 125 15.46 -28.82 14.50
C PRO A 125 15.96 -27.47 15.00
N THR A 126 16.66 -26.69 14.16
CA THR A 126 17.11 -25.33 14.50
C THR A 126 16.17 -24.24 14.00
N ASP A 127 15.06 -24.60 13.33
CA ASP A 127 14.04 -23.65 12.92
C ASP A 127 13.36 -23.03 14.15
N LEU A 128 13.06 -21.73 14.09
CA LEU A 128 12.36 -21.01 15.16
C LEU A 128 10.98 -21.62 15.47
N LEU A 129 10.33 -22.22 14.48
CA LEU A 129 9.00 -22.84 14.61
C LEU A 129 9.05 -24.30 15.06
N TYR A 130 10.23 -24.86 15.32
CA TYR A 130 10.37 -26.23 15.85
C TYR A 130 10.09 -26.29 17.38
N PRO A 131 9.51 -27.37 17.93
CA PRO A 131 9.01 -28.58 17.27
C PRO A 131 7.53 -28.52 16.88
N GLY A 132 7.16 -29.33 15.87
CA GLY A 132 5.78 -29.56 15.45
C GLY A 132 5.47 -28.93 14.09
N PRO A 133 4.44 -29.42 13.38
CA PRO A 133 4.07 -28.86 12.09
C PRO A 133 3.32 -27.54 12.25
N LEU A 134 3.29 -26.74 11.19
CA LEU A 134 2.33 -25.65 11.06
C LEU A 134 0.98 -26.24 10.65
N PHE A 135 -0.01 -26.11 11.52
CA PHE A 135 -1.36 -26.60 11.23
C PHE A 135 -1.99 -25.84 10.07
N PHE A 136 -2.58 -26.58 9.13
CA PHE A 136 -3.18 -26.00 7.93
C PHE A 136 -4.54 -26.65 7.67
N ASN A 137 -5.60 -25.86 7.79
CA ASN A 137 -6.94 -26.26 7.38
C ASN A 137 -7.14 -25.98 5.89
N ARG A 138 -7.71 -26.96 5.17
CA ARG A 138 -8.04 -26.81 3.76
C ARG A 138 -9.27 -25.92 3.56
N SER A 139 -9.29 -25.24 2.44
CA SER A 139 -10.32 -24.26 2.10
C SER A 139 -11.69 -24.90 1.89
N ASN A 140 -12.74 -24.11 2.12
CA ASN A 140 -14.11 -24.46 1.73
C ASN A 140 -14.18 -24.61 0.20
N PHE A 141 -14.92 -25.63 -0.24
CA PHE A 141 -15.10 -25.93 -1.64
C PHE A 141 -16.56 -26.28 -1.95
N GLN A 142 -16.94 -26.14 -3.21
CA GLN A 142 -18.27 -26.38 -3.71
C GLN A 142 -18.68 -27.85 -3.50
N PRO A 143 -19.81 -28.13 -2.82
CA PRO A 143 -20.32 -29.49 -2.68
C PRO A 143 -20.51 -30.18 -4.03
N GLY A 144 -20.08 -31.44 -4.12
CA GLY A 144 -20.13 -32.24 -5.35
C GLY A 144 -18.88 -32.12 -6.24
N THR A 145 -17.94 -31.24 -5.89
CA THR A 145 -16.59 -31.22 -6.47
C THR A 145 -15.59 -31.97 -5.58
N GLY A 146 -14.34 -32.12 -6.02
CA GLY A 146 -13.32 -32.86 -5.27
C GLY A 146 -13.37 -34.36 -5.48
N THR A 147 -13.81 -34.81 -6.65
CA THR A 147 -13.85 -36.22 -7.05
C THR A 147 -13.13 -36.43 -8.38
N ALA A 148 -12.73 -37.67 -8.69
CA ALA A 148 -12.05 -37.97 -9.96
C ALA A 148 -12.85 -37.43 -11.17
N GLY A 149 -12.21 -36.59 -11.99
CA GLY A 149 -12.82 -35.94 -13.15
C GLY A 149 -13.67 -34.69 -12.84
N THR A 150 -13.90 -34.35 -11.57
CA THR A 150 -14.51 -33.09 -11.11
C THR A 150 -13.66 -32.50 -9.96
N PRO A 151 -12.53 -31.82 -10.29
CA PRO A 151 -11.60 -31.29 -9.30
C PRO A 151 -12.25 -30.33 -8.31
N ARG A 152 -11.68 -30.17 -7.11
CA ARG A 152 -12.18 -29.21 -6.10
C ARG A 152 -12.33 -27.80 -6.68
N GLN A 153 -13.49 -27.20 -6.45
CA GLN A 153 -13.77 -25.82 -6.80
C GLN A 153 -14.00 -24.98 -5.56
N HIS A 154 -13.22 -23.90 -5.39
CA HIS A 154 -13.25 -23.08 -4.17
C HIS A 154 -14.29 -21.98 -4.27
N MET A 155 -14.80 -21.56 -3.13
CA MET A 155 -15.85 -20.54 -3.03
C MET A 155 -15.23 -19.17 -2.75
N ASN A 156 -15.87 -18.12 -3.27
CA ASN A 156 -15.73 -16.79 -2.71
C ASN A 156 -16.88 -16.57 -1.73
N ASP A 157 -16.58 -16.42 -0.45
CA ASP A 157 -17.58 -16.27 0.62
C ASP A 157 -18.14 -14.84 0.69
N ILE A 158 -17.54 -13.89 -0.02
CA ILE A 158 -17.97 -12.49 -0.14
C ILE A 158 -18.21 -12.10 -1.60
N THR A 159 -18.78 -10.91 -1.81
CA THR A 159 -19.01 -10.36 -3.16
C THR A 159 -17.70 -10.10 -3.88
N ALA A 160 -17.66 -10.27 -5.21
CA ALA A 160 -16.47 -10.00 -6.02
C ALA A 160 -16.26 -8.52 -6.38
N PHE A 161 -17.27 -7.69 -6.16
CA PHE A 161 -17.28 -6.31 -6.62
C PHE A 161 -16.58 -5.39 -5.63
N ILE A 162 -15.97 -4.32 -6.13
CA ILE A 162 -15.52 -3.21 -5.27
C ILE A 162 -16.76 -2.38 -4.93
N ASP A 163 -17.54 -2.84 -3.96
CA ASP A 163 -18.82 -2.27 -3.57
C ASP A 163 -18.93 -1.93 -2.08
N ALA A 164 -17.77 -1.92 -1.41
CA ALA A 164 -17.63 -1.65 0.01
C ALA A 164 -18.37 -2.68 0.91
N SER A 165 -18.55 -3.91 0.44
CA SER A 165 -18.93 -5.06 1.28
C SER A 165 -18.03 -5.22 2.50
N ASN A 166 -16.75 -4.81 2.44
CA ASN A 166 -15.86 -4.79 3.61
C ASN A 166 -16.29 -3.77 4.70
N VAL A 167 -17.15 -2.81 4.36
CA VAL A 167 -17.82 -1.86 5.28
C VAL A 167 -19.24 -2.32 5.63
N TYR A 168 -19.99 -2.84 4.66
CA TYR A 168 -21.43 -3.08 4.78
C TYR A 168 -21.85 -4.54 5.00
N GLY A 169 -20.94 -5.50 4.78
CA GLY A 169 -21.19 -6.93 4.79
C GLY A 169 -21.54 -7.50 3.42
N SER A 170 -21.38 -8.81 3.28
CA SER A 170 -21.82 -9.60 2.11
C SER A 170 -23.09 -10.42 2.38
N ASP A 171 -23.71 -10.24 3.55
CA ASP A 171 -24.97 -10.87 3.91
C ASP A 171 -25.88 -9.93 4.71
N ASP A 172 -27.20 -10.09 4.56
CA ASP A 172 -28.21 -9.22 5.20
C ASP A 172 -28.10 -9.23 6.74
N LYS A 173 -27.73 -10.36 7.35
CA LYS A 173 -27.65 -10.47 8.81
C LYS A 173 -26.53 -9.58 9.35
N ARG A 174 -25.36 -9.59 8.70
CA ARG A 174 -24.24 -8.70 9.05
C ARG A 174 -24.58 -7.24 8.72
N ALA A 175 -25.15 -6.95 7.55
CA ALA A 175 -25.55 -5.59 7.18
C ALA A 175 -26.54 -4.98 8.18
N VAL A 176 -27.56 -5.74 8.60
CA VAL A 176 -28.52 -5.33 9.64
C VAL A 176 -27.83 -5.10 10.99
N ALA A 177 -26.86 -5.94 11.35
CA ALA A 177 -26.13 -5.80 12.61
C ALA A 177 -25.31 -4.51 12.68
N LEU A 178 -24.82 -4.00 11.55
CA LEU A 178 -24.01 -2.79 11.45
C LEU A 178 -24.81 -1.49 11.44
N ARG A 179 -26.11 -1.53 11.09
CA ARG A 179 -26.95 -0.32 10.93
C ARG A 179 -27.59 0.15 12.24
N THR A 180 -27.76 1.46 12.38
CA THR A 180 -28.58 2.06 13.45
C THR A 180 -30.08 2.07 13.12
N PHE A 181 -30.43 2.02 11.84
CA PHE A 181 -31.79 2.30 11.32
C PHE A 181 -32.32 3.68 11.74
N VAL A 182 -31.39 4.61 12.01
CA VAL A 182 -31.69 6.00 12.33
C VAL A 182 -30.79 6.92 11.51
N SER A 183 -31.41 7.78 10.71
CA SER A 183 -30.74 8.79 9.86
C SER A 183 -29.77 8.19 8.84
N GLY A 184 -30.01 6.95 8.42
CA GLY A 184 -29.21 6.21 7.44
C GLY A 184 -27.79 5.91 7.90
N LYS A 185 -27.53 5.80 9.21
CA LYS A 185 -26.19 5.67 9.78
C LYS A 185 -25.78 4.23 10.12
N LEU A 186 -24.47 4.01 10.15
CA LEU A 186 -23.83 2.84 10.75
C LEU A 186 -23.57 3.07 12.24
N LYS A 187 -23.59 1.98 13.01
CA LYS A 187 -23.25 1.98 14.44
C LYS A 187 -21.77 2.28 14.63
N THR A 188 -21.46 2.99 15.70
CA THR A 188 -20.09 3.23 16.19
C THR A 188 -20.05 2.97 17.70
N SER A 189 -18.85 2.79 18.24
CA SER A 189 -18.58 2.77 19.67
C SER A 189 -17.95 4.09 20.13
N ASP A 190 -17.65 4.19 21.43
CA ASP A 190 -17.03 5.38 22.01
C ASP A 190 -15.72 5.75 21.29
N GLY A 191 -15.49 7.05 21.07
CA GLY A 191 -14.35 7.53 20.29
C GLY A 191 -14.54 7.48 18.77
N ASP A 192 -15.78 7.26 18.32
CA ASP A 192 -16.12 7.15 16.89
C ASP A 192 -15.32 6.02 16.21
N LEU A 193 -15.23 4.90 16.93
CA LEU A 193 -14.61 3.65 16.49
C LEU A 193 -15.69 2.70 15.94
N LEU A 194 -15.26 1.60 15.33
CA LEU A 194 -16.15 0.52 14.91
C LEU A 194 -17.02 0.00 16.09
N PRO A 195 -18.24 -0.51 15.82
CA PRO A 195 -19.05 -1.14 16.85
C PRO A 195 -18.41 -2.47 17.30
N PHE A 196 -18.69 -2.92 18.52
CA PHE A 196 -18.22 -4.23 19.00
C PHE A 196 -19.10 -5.38 18.49
N ASN A 197 -18.54 -6.59 18.42
CA ASN A 197 -19.23 -7.82 18.00
C ASN A 197 -20.16 -8.40 19.08
N LEU A 198 -21.05 -7.57 19.63
CA LEU A 198 -21.96 -7.95 20.71
C LEU A 198 -23.00 -9.02 20.30
N SER A 199 -23.18 -9.24 18.99
CA SER A 199 -24.09 -10.24 18.44
C SER A 199 -23.43 -11.60 18.18
N GLY A 200 -22.13 -11.75 18.48
CA GLY A 200 -21.39 -12.99 18.31
C GLY A 200 -21.38 -13.48 16.86
N LEU A 201 -21.27 -12.56 15.89
CA LEU A 201 -21.15 -12.92 14.48
C LEU A 201 -19.76 -13.52 14.20
N PRO A 202 -19.62 -14.36 13.15
CA PRO A 202 -18.33 -14.95 12.80
C PRO A 202 -17.29 -13.87 12.48
N ASN A 203 -16.16 -13.84 13.19
CA ASN A 203 -15.03 -12.95 12.89
C ASN A 203 -13.75 -13.78 12.91
N ALA A 204 -12.73 -13.33 12.17
CA ALA A 204 -11.36 -13.77 12.42
C ALA A 204 -10.98 -13.41 13.87
N GLY A 205 -10.35 -14.34 14.60
CA GLY A 205 -10.17 -14.23 16.06
C GLY A 205 -11.37 -14.74 16.89
N GLY A 206 -12.46 -15.16 16.24
CA GLY A 206 -13.64 -15.75 16.87
C GLY A 206 -14.78 -14.76 17.13
N PRO A 207 -15.93 -15.23 17.67
CA PRO A 207 -17.12 -14.41 17.89
C PRO A 207 -17.02 -13.55 19.18
N ASP A 208 -15.81 -13.16 19.59
CA ASP A 208 -15.55 -12.49 20.87
C ASP A 208 -16.16 -11.07 20.88
N PRO A 209 -16.92 -10.70 21.93
CA PRO A 209 -17.55 -9.38 22.03
C PRO A 209 -16.57 -8.22 22.25
N SER A 210 -15.29 -8.48 22.53
CA SER A 210 -14.23 -7.47 22.62
C SER A 210 -13.65 -7.08 21.25
N LEU A 211 -13.91 -7.86 20.20
CA LEU A 211 -13.51 -7.54 18.84
C LEU A 211 -14.48 -6.53 18.21
N PHE A 212 -13.97 -5.71 17.30
CA PHE A 212 -14.80 -4.86 16.46
C PHE A 212 -15.61 -5.69 15.45
N LEU A 213 -16.73 -5.13 15.01
CA LEU A 213 -17.56 -5.65 13.94
C LEU A 213 -17.54 -4.66 12.77
N ALA A 214 -17.21 -5.16 11.58
CA ALA A 214 -17.28 -4.43 10.31
C ALA A 214 -17.97 -5.30 9.25
N GLY A 215 -17.99 -4.85 8.00
CA GLY A 215 -18.53 -5.62 6.88
C GLY A 215 -17.74 -6.89 6.59
N ASP A 216 -16.41 -6.81 6.57
CA ASP A 216 -15.54 -8.00 6.45
C ASP A 216 -15.22 -8.61 7.83
N VAL A 217 -15.05 -9.93 7.87
CA VAL A 217 -14.82 -10.71 9.08
C VAL A 217 -13.40 -10.55 9.65
N ARG A 218 -12.44 -10.08 8.83
CA ARG A 218 -11.02 -9.92 9.16
C ARG A 218 -10.65 -8.50 9.59
N ALA A 219 -11.61 -7.60 9.80
CA ALA A 219 -11.34 -6.19 10.14
C ALA A 219 -10.42 -5.96 11.37
N ASN A 220 -10.34 -6.93 12.28
CA ASN A 220 -9.50 -6.88 13.48
C ASN A 220 -8.09 -7.44 13.25
N GLU A 221 -7.75 -7.92 12.05
CA GLU A 221 -6.50 -8.63 11.78
C GLU A 221 -5.31 -7.81 12.25
N ASN A 222 -5.19 -6.55 11.82
CA ASN A 222 -4.21 -5.60 12.34
C ASN A 222 -4.83 -4.21 12.56
N ILE A 223 -4.21 -3.40 13.42
CA ILE A 223 -4.75 -2.08 13.81
C ILE A 223 -4.74 -1.02 12.69
N LEU A 224 -3.87 -1.12 11.67
CA LEU A 224 -3.91 -0.19 10.54
C LEU A 224 -5.12 -0.51 9.64
N LEU A 225 -5.38 -1.78 9.37
CA LEU A 225 -6.59 -2.24 8.70
C LEU A 225 -7.86 -1.83 9.48
N SER A 226 -7.88 -2.04 10.79
CA SER A 226 -8.99 -1.58 11.66
C SER A 226 -9.21 -0.07 11.57
N SER A 227 -8.14 0.71 11.37
CA SER A 227 -8.21 2.16 11.19
C SER A 227 -8.82 2.55 9.84
N LEU A 228 -8.53 1.81 8.76
CA LEU A 228 -9.19 1.98 7.46
C LEU A 228 -10.68 1.63 7.52
N HIS A 229 -11.07 0.53 8.16
CA HIS A 229 -12.49 0.23 8.37
C HIS A 229 -13.19 1.33 9.18
N THR A 230 -12.53 1.86 10.23
CA THR A 230 -13.06 2.98 11.00
C THR A 230 -13.24 4.23 10.13
N LEU A 231 -12.25 4.56 9.29
CA LEU A 231 -12.31 5.69 8.35
C LEU A 231 -13.55 5.63 7.46
N PHE A 232 -13.86 4.47 6.85
CA PHE A 232 -15.00 4.37 5.94
C PHE A 232 -16.36 4.30 6.64
N VAL A 233 -16.42 3.83 7.90
CA VAL A 233 -17.63 3.99 8.73
C VAL A 233 -17.87 5.46 9.06
N ARG A 234 -16.81 6.23 9.36
CA ARG A 234 -16.89 7.68 9.56
C ARG A 234 -17.35 8.39 8.29
N GLU A 235 -16.77 8.04 7.14
CA GLU A 235 -17.14 8.62 5.84
C GLU A 235 -18.60 8.36 5.50
N HIS A 236 -19.08 7.12 5.67
CA HIS A 236 -20.50 6.81 5.52
C HIS A 236 -21.38 7.71 6.40
N ASN A 237 -21.06 7.82 7.70
CA ASN A 237 -21.85 8.61 8.64
C ASN A 237 -21.78 10.12 8.35
N ARG A 238 -20.67 10.61 7.79
CA ARG A 238 -20.50 11.98 7.29
C ARG A 238 -21.40 12.22 6.08
N LEU A 239 -21.38 11.33 5.09
CA LEU A 239 -22.22 11.38 3.89
C LEU A 239 -23.70 11.29 4.24
N ALA A 240 -24.11 10.36 5.10
CA ALA A 240 -25.49 10.23 5.58
C ALA A 240 -25.99 11.53 6.21
N THR A 241 -25.13 12.19 7.01
CA THR A 241 -25.45 13.50 7.59
C THR A 241 -25.61 14.58 6.52
N LEU A 242 -24.72 14.64 5.53
CA LEU A 242 -24.83 15.58 4.41
C LEU A 242 -26.09 15.35 3.58
N ILE A 243 -26.43 14.11 3.28
CA ILE A 243 -27.64 13.74 2.53
C ILE A 243 -28.88 14.19 3.30
N ALA A 244 -28.98 13.87 4.59
CA ALA A 244 -30.12 14.28 5.44
C ALA A 244 -30.26 15.81 5.54
N LEU A 245 -29.15 16.55 5.53
CA LEU A 245 -29.17 18.02 5.51
C LEU A 245 -29.64 18.59 4.17
N ARG A 246 -29.35 17.92 3.06
CA ARG A 246 -29.75 18.35 1.71
C ARG A 246 -31.18 17.92 1.35
N ASP A 247 -31.61 16.77 1.84
CA ASP A 247 -32.97 16.26 1.71
C ASP A 247 -33.55 15.87 3.08
N PRO A 248 -34.16 16.81 3.81
CA PRO A 248 -34.77 16.53 5.11
C PRO A 248 -35.99 15.60 5.08
N LEU A 249 -36.48 15.24 3.89
CA LEU A 249 -37.62 14.32 3.72
C LEU A 249 -37.18 12.90 3.35
N ALA A 250 -35.89 12.69 3.06
CA ALA A 250 -35.37 11.36 2.77
C ALA A 250 -35.54 10.43 3.98
N THR A 251 -35.96 9.20 3.70
CA THR A 251 -36.08 8.14 4.70
C THR A 251 -34.72 7.63 5.15
N ASP A 252 -34.68 6.91 6.27
CA ASP A 252 -33.48 6.22 6.74
C ASP A 252 -32.84 5.36 5.64
N GLU A 253 -33.67 4.58 4.94
CA GLU A 253 -33.23 3.67 3.88
C GLU A 253 -32.68 4.41 2.66
N GLU A 254 -33.34 5.49 2.22
CA GLU A 254 -32.85 6.30 1.09
C GLU A 254 -31.50 6.95 1.39
N ILE A 255 -31.32 7.45 2.62
CA ILE A 255 -30.05 8.02 3.08
C ILE A 255 -28.96 6.95 3.12
N TYR A 256 -29.24 5.80 3.74
CA TYR A 256 -28.31 4.69 3.87
C TYR A 256 -27.84 4.19 2.49
N GLN A 257 -28.76 3.95 1.57
CA GLN A 257 -28.44 3.41 0.25
C GLN A 257 -27.67 4.41 -0.61
N LEU A 258 -28.02 5.69 -0.59
CA LEU A 258 -27.24 6.70 -1.32
C LEU A 258 -25.84 6.87 -0.73
N ALA A 259 -25.69 6.90 0.60
CA ALA A 259 -24.38 6.95 1.25
C ALA A 259 -23.54 5.70 0.92
N ARG A 260 -24.14 4.50 0.95
CA ARG A 260 -23.50 3.24 0.55
C ARG A 260 -23.02 3.27 -0.90
N LYS A 261 -23.87 3.73 -1.84
CA LYS A 261 -23.50 3.89 -3.26
C LYS A 261 -22.32 4.83 -3.44
N ILE A 262 -22.32 5.97 -2.74
CA ILE A 262 -21.22 6.94 -2.82
C ILE A 262 -19.94 6.28 -2.31
N VAL A 263 -19.92 5.67 -1.12
CA VAL A 263 -18.72 5.02 -0.57
C VAL A 263 -18.17 3.93 -1.50
N GLY A 264 -19.02 3.10 -2.11
CA GLY A 264 -18.58 2.13 -3.12
C GLY A 264 -17.89 2.80 -4.31
N ALA A 265 -18.45 3.92 -4.80
CA ALA A 265 -17.83 4.74 -5.84
C ALA A 265 -16.50 5.35 -5.40
N GLU A 266 -16.40 5.83 -4.16
CA GLU A 266 -15.16 6.37 -3.58
C GLU A 266 -14.06 5.31 -3.56
N MET A 267 -14.36 4.09 -3.11
CA MET A 267 -13.42 2.97 -3.12
C MET A 267 -12.99 2.58 -4.55
N GLN A 268 -13.92 2.58 -5.51
CA GLN A 268 -13.58 2.34 -6.92
C GLN A 268 -12.66 3.44 -7.45
N LEU A 269 -12.97 4.72 -7.21
CA LEU A 269 -12.15 5.84 -7.67
C LEU A 269 -10.72 5.75 -7.12
N VAL A 270 -10.56 5.59 -5.81
CA VAL A 270 -9.24 5.43 -5.19
C VAL A 270 -8.50 4.23 -5.78
N THR A 271 -9.19 3.10 -5.95
CA THR A 271 -8.57 1.88 -6.47
C THR A 271 -8.05 2.05 -7.89
N TYR A 272 -8.88 2.55 -8.81
CA TYR A 272 -8.50 2.64 -10.22
C TYR A 272 -7.68 3.88 -10.58
N GLN A 273 -7.77 4.97 -9.80
CA GLN A 273 -7.09 6.24 -10.13
C GLN A 273 -5.83 6.50 -9.30
N GLU A 274 -5.69 5.88 -8.13
CA GLU A 274 -4.53 6.09 -7.25
C GLU A 274 -3.75 4.78 -7.03
N PHE A 275 -4.41 3.75 -6.49
CA PHE A 275 -3.75 2.49 -6.11
C PHE A 275 -3.19 1.70 -7.31
N LEU A 276 -4.03 1.37 -8.31
CA LEU A 276 -3.59 0.58 -9.46
C LEU A 276 -2.51 1.32 -10.28
N PRO A 277 -2.58 2.65 -10.50
CA PRO A 277 -1.47 3.40 -11.08
C PRO A 277 -0.18 3.36 -10.25
N ALA A 278 -0.27 3.41 -8.91
CA ALA A 278 0.91 3.28 -8.05
C ALA A 278 1.55 1.89 -8.16
N LEU A 279 0.74 0.83 -8.27
CA LEU A 279 1.18 -0.56 -8.37
C LEU A 279 1.66 -0.97 -9.77
N LEU A 280 0.84 -0.72 -10.80
CA LEU A 280 1.02 -1.22 -12.17
C LEU A 280 1.67 -0.20 -13.10
N GLY A 281 1.83 1.05 -12.66
CA GLY A 281 2.39 2.11 -13.47
C GLY A 281 1.61 2.31 -14.78
N PRO A 282 2.30 2.42 -15.94
CA PRO A 282 1.66 2.56 -17.24
C PRO A 282 0.71 1.42 -17.65
N ALA A 283 0.80 0.25 -17.00
CA ALA A 283 -0.08 -0.88 -17.27
C ALA A 283 -1.43 -0.82 -16.54
N ALA A 284 -1.62 0.16 -15.64
CA ALA A 284 -2.87 0.32 -14.91
C ALA A 284 -4.08 0.48 -15.85
N PRO A 285 -5.24 -0.11 -15.52
CA PRO A 285 -6.45 0.00 -16.34
C PRO A 285 -6.88 1.45 -16.56
N ASN A 286 -7.06 1.85 -17.82
CA ASN A 286 -7.54 3.19 -18.14
C ASN A 286 -9.07 3.29 -18.01
N VAL A 287 -9.51 3.81 -16.86
CA VAL A 287 -10.92 4.07 -16.52
C VAL A 287 -11.66 4.87 -17.59
N SER A 288 -11.03 5.89 -18.17
CA SER A 288 -11.69 6.78 -19.14
C SER A 288 -12.09 6.09 -20.45
N SER A 289 -11.48 4.94 -20.74
CA SER A 289 -11.76 4.12 -21.92
C SER A 289 -12.64 2.91 -21.61
N ALA A 290 -12.95 2.65 -20.34
CA ALA A 290 -13.78 1.54 -19.93
C ALA A 290 -15.27 1.88 -20.12
N ALA A 291 -16.04 0.87 -20.48
CA ALA A 291 -17.49 0.93 -20.55
C ALA A 291 -18.05 -0.35 -19.93
N TYR A 292 -19.21 -0.23 -19.28
CA TYR A 292 -19.94 -1.37 -18.79
C TYR A 292 -20.27 -2.34 -19.92
N ASP A 293 -20.10 -3.62 -19.65
CA ASP A 293 -20.34 -4.72 -20.57
C ASP A 293 -21.00 -5.87 -19.82
N SER A 294 -22.31 -6.05 -20.05
CA SER A 294 -23.11 -7.09 -19.39
C SER A 294 -22.69 -8.52 -19.75
N ALA A 295 -21.81 -8.71 -20.74
CA ALA A 295 -21.29 -10.02 -21.13
C ALA A 295 -19.99 -10.40 -20.39
N VAL A 296 -19.44 -9.51 -19.56
CA VAL A 296 -18.22 -9.76 -18.78
C VAL A 296 -18.58 -10.47 -17.46
N ASP A 297 -17.87 -11.57 -17.18
CA ASP A 297 -17.94 -12.27 -15.90
C ASP A 297 -17.05 -11.57 -14.85
N SER A 298 -17.68 -11.10 -13.78
CA SER A 298 -17.04 -10.39 -12.67
C SER A 298 -16.52 -11.31 -11.55
N SER A 299 -16.64 -12.62 -11.67
CA SER A 299 -16.13 -13.57 -10.68
C SER A 299 -14.62 -13.39 -10.45
N ILE A 300 -14.16 -13.59 -9.21
CA ILE A 300 -12.72 -13.58 -8.90
C ILE A 300 -12.06 -14.84 -9.45
N ASN A 301 -10.94 -14.69 -10.15
CA ASN A 301 -10.10 -15.82 -10.55
C ASN A 301 -9.44 -16.43 -9.32
N ASN A 302 -9.48 -17.75 -9.19
CA ASN A 302 -8.85 -18.47 -8.11
C ASN A 302 -7.33 -18.22 -8.07
N GLU A 303 -6.71 -18.11 -9.24
CA GLU A 303 -5.29 -17.78 -9.36
C GLU A 303 -4.99 -16.35 -8.90
N PHE A 304 -5.95 -15.43 -9.06
CA PHE A 304 -5.83 -14.06 -8.56
C PHE A 304 -5.86 -14.03 -7.02
N SER A 305 -6.93 -14.50 -6.39
CA SER A 305 -7.09 -14.42 -4.92
C SER A 305 -6.08 -15.28 -4.14
N THR A 306 -5.69 -16.42 -4.73
CA THR A 306 -4.87 -17.40 -4.02
C THR A 306 -3.37 -17.19 -4.20
N ALA A 307 -2.95 -16.63 -5.33
CA ALA A 307 -1.53 -16.45 -5.63
C ALA A 307 -1.23 -15.00 -6.01
N LEU A 308 -1.82 -14.47 -7.08
CA LEU A 308 -1.31 -13.23 -7.67
C LEU A 308 -1.56 -12.00 -6.80
N TYR A 309 -2.71 -11.86 -6.13
CA TYR A 309 -3.04 -10.68 -5.32
C TYR A 309 -2.43 -10.72 -3.91
N ARG A 310 -1.80 -11.85 -3.54
CA ARG A 310 -1.02 -11.99 -2.30
C ARG A 310 0.39 -11.41 -2.39
N PHE A 311 0.69 -10.65 -3.43
CA PHE A 311 1.96 -9.92 -3.57
C PHE A 311 2.16 -8.95 -2.40
N GLY A 312 1.07 -8.38 -1.84
CA GLY A 312 1.12 -7.39 -0.78
C GLY A 312 1.81 -7.87 0.50
N HIS A 313 1.92 -9.19 0.70
CA HIS A 313 2.59 -9.76 1.88
C HIS A 313 4.10 -9.50 1.93
N SER A 314 4.77 -9.30 0.79
CA SER A 314 6.20 -8.94 0.78
C SER A 314 6.44 -7.47 1.18
N MET A 315 5.42 -6.62 0.99
CA MET A 315 5.52 -5.17 1.22
C MET A 315 5.36 -4.75 2.68
N LEU A 316 4.94 -5.69 3.54
CA LEU A 316 4.61 -5.40 4.93
C LEU A 316 5.82 -4.87 5.68
N SER A 317 5.67 -3.71 6.29
CA SER A 317 6.68 -3.14 7.19
C SER A 317 6.73 -3.89 8.53
N ALA A 318 7.93 -4.12 9.07
CA ALA A 318 8.10 -4.75 10.38
C ALA A 318 7.53 -3.92 11.55
N ASN A 319 7.32 -2.62 11.35
CA ASN A 319 6.68 -1.72 12.31
C ASN A 319 5.64 -0.87 11.59
N LEU A 320 4.55 -0.57 12.29
CA LEU A 320 3.59 0.47 11.91
C LEU A 320 4.02 1.80 12.53
N GLN A 321 4.29 2.80 11.70
CA GLN A 321 4.54 4.16 12.17
C GLN A 321 3.24 4.90 12.48
N LEU A 322 3.25 5.67 13.55
CA LEU A 322 2.19 6.60 13.91
C LEU A 322 2.74 8.02 13.83
N ALA A 323 1.92 8.96 13.38
CA ALA A 323 2.23 10.38 13.49
C ALA A 323 2.60 10.74 14.96
N GLY A 324 3.64 11.56 15.12
CA GLY A 324 4.24 11.84 16.43
C GLY A 324 5.41 10.92 16.80
N GLY A 325 5.81 9.99 15.93
CA GLY A 325 7.06 9.22 16.04
C GLY A 325 6.99 7.93 16.85
N GLU A 326 5.79 7.52 17.26
CA GLU A 326 5.57 6.21 17.88
C GLU A 326 5.62 5.10 16.82
N GLN A 327 6.20 3.96 17.18
CA GLN A 327 6.27 2.78 16.32
C GLN A 327 5.75 1.55 17.08
N ILE A 328 4.97 0.72 16.39
CA ILE A 328 4.44 -0.53 16.92
C ILE A 328 4.90 -1.65 16.01
N ALA A 329 5.65 -2.62 16.54
CA ALA A 329 6.03 -3.81 15.78
C ALA A 329 4.77 -4.52 15.23
N LEU A 330 4.80 -4.93 13.97
CA LEU A 330 3.63 -5.50 13.29
C LEU A 330 3.11 -6.74 14.03
N ARG A 331 4.00 -7.61 14.52
CA ARG A 331 3.63 -8.78 15.35
C ARG A 331 2.82 -8.43 16.60
N ASN A 332 2.97 -7.20 17.13
CA ASN A 332 2.26 -6.73 18.32
C ASN A 332 0.97 -5.96 17.98
N ALA A 333 0.66 -5.79 16.69
CA ALA A 333 -0.51 -5.08 16.18
C ALA A 333 -1.65 -6.03 15.76
N PHE A 334 -1.43 -7.34 15.75
CA PHE A 334 -2.43 -8.31 15.33
C PHE A 334 -3.52 -8.57 16.38
N PHE A 335 -4.80 -8.47 16.00
CA PHE A 335 -5.95 -8.70 16.89
C PHE A 335 -5.89 -7.87 18.19
N ARG A 336 -5.54 -6.57 18.07
CA ARG A 336 -5.39 -5.62 19.19
C ARG A 336 -6.38 -4.46 19.17
N PRO A 337 -7.71 -4.70 19.13
CA PRO A 337 -8.69 -3.61 19.19
C PRO A 337 -8.56 -2.80 20.49
N ASP A 338 -8.08 -3.42 21.58
CA ASP A 338 -7.77 -2.77 22.85
C ASP A 338 -6.82 -1.58 22.71
N SER A 339 -5.88 -1.64 21.76
CA SER A 339 -4.96 -0.53 21.49
C SER A 339 -5.70 0.72 20.99
N LEU A 340 -6.68 0.55 20.09
CA LEU A 340 -7.49 1.65 19.55
C LEU A 340 -8.53 2.12 20.57
N VAL A 341 -9.11 1.21 21.37
CA VAL A 341 -10.05 1.58 22.43
C VAL A 341 -9.38 2.41 23.52
N ALA A 342 -8.14 2.05 23.90
CA ALA A 342 -7.39 2.79 24.92
C ALA A 342 -7.02 4.21 24.48
N ASP A 343 -6.79 4.42 23.17
CA ASP A 343 -6.51 5.73 22.58
C ASP A 343 -7.12 5.82 21.17
N PRO A 344 -8.37 6.31 21.03
CA PRO A 344 -9.04 6.43 19.73
C PRO A 344 -8.32 7.37 18.75
N THR A 345 -7.45 8.26 19.24
CA THR A 345 -6.66 9.14 18.36
C THR A 345 -5.61 8.38 17.56
N ARG A 346 -5.30 7.12 17.95
CA ARG A 346 -4.41 6.23 17.19
C ARG A 346 -4.91 5.95 15.79
N VAL A 347 -6.23 5.96 15.55
CA VAL A 347 -6.79 5.80 14.20
C VAL A 347 -6.23 6.88 13.28
N ASP A 348 -6.42 8.15 13.64
CA ASP A 348 -5.92 9.29 12.87
C ASP A 348 -4.38 9.23 12.75
N ARG A 349 -3.67 8.90 13.84
CA ARG A 349 -2.19 8.84 13.83
C ARG A 349 -1.62 7.70 12.97
N LEU A 350 -2.27 6.54 12.92
CA LEU A 350 -1.90 5.41 12.08
C LEU A 350 -2.11 5.76 10.60
N LEU A 351 -3.28 6.32 10.26
CA LEU A 351 -3.57 6.78 8.90
C LEU A 351 -2.55 7.82 8.42
N MET A 352 -2.13 8.73 9.29
CA MET A 352 -1.11 9.74 8.97
C MET A 352 0.30 9.14 8.90
N GLY A 353 0.63 8.19 9.78
CA GLY A 353 1.93 7.54 9.81
C GLY A 353 2.21 6.66 8.60
N ALA A 354 1.19 5.94 8.11
CA ALA A 354 1.29 5.10 6.92
C ALA A 354 1.67 5.88 5.65
N GLN A 355 1.28 7.16 5.54
CA GLN A 355 1.68 8.03 4.43
C GLN A 355 3.18 8.34 4.44
N GLY A 356 3.78 8.47 5.63
CA GLY A 356 5.18 8.87 5.79
C GLY A 356 6.16 7.70 5.81
N GLN A 357 5.68 6.46 5.80
CA GLN A 357 6.53 5.28 5.90
C GLN A 357 6.67 4.59 4.54
N ALA A 358 7.90 4.39 4.10
CA ALA A 358 8.18 3.58 2.91
C ALA A 358 7.87 2.11 3.21
N CYS A 359 7.09 1.46 2.34
CA CYS A 359 6.82 0.03 2.45
C CYS A 359 8.06 -0.79 2.06
N GLN A 360 8.02 -2.09 2.38
CA GLN A 360 9.00 -3.03 1.83
C GLN A 360 8.77 -3.22 0.32
N GLU A 361 9.76 -3.81 -0.33
CA GLU A 361 9.77 -4.13 -1.74
C GLU A 361 8.72 -5.22 -2.11
N ILE A 362 8.26 -5.21 -3.35
CA ILE A 362 7.57 -6.34 -3.95
C ILE A 362 8.63 -7.27 -4.55
N ASP A 363 9.16 -8.13 -3.70
CA ASP A 363 10.14 -9.15 -4.08
C ASP A 363 9.82 -10.47 -3.37
N THR A 364 10.71 -11.45 -3.47
CA THR A 364 10.52 -12.73 -2.79
C THR A 364 10.64 -12.64 -1.28
N LEU A 365 11.04 -11.52 -0.68
CA LEU A 365 11.39 -11.43 0.73
C LEU A 365 10.16 -11.05 1.58
N VAL A 366 10.12 -11.56 2.81
CA VAL A 366 9.01 -11.31 3.73
C VAL A 366 9.56 -11.05 5.14
N VAL A 367 9.07 -9.97 5.77
CA VAL A 367 9.50 -9.59 7.12
C VAL A 367 9.21 -10.69 8.14
N GLU A 368 10.12 -10.85 9.10
CA GLU A 368 10.06 -11.90 10.11
C GLU A 368 8.76 -11.87 10.94
N ASP A 369 8.18 -10.68 11.14
CA ASP A 369 6.93 -10.45 11.86
C ASP A 369 5.75 -11.27 11.34
N VAL A 370 5.74 -11.62 10.04
CA VAL A 370 4.72 -12.49 9.44
C VAL A 370 5.28 -13.81 8.92
N ARG A 371 6.59 -13.91 8.69
CA ARG A 371 7.25 -15.15 8.24
C ARG A 371 7.49 -16.16 9.38
N SER A 372 7.56 -15.71 10.63
CA SER A 372 7.72 -16.61 11.79
C SER A 372 6.88 -16.23 13.01
N PHE A 373 6.29 -15.03 13.05
CA PHE A 373 5.54 -14.52 14.20
C PHE A 373 4.07 -14.22 13.88
N LEU A 374 3.55 -14.72 12.75
CA LEU A 374 2.18 -14.44 12.35
C LEU A 374 1.21 -14.96 13.43
N PHE A 375 0.43 -14.04 13.99
CA PHE A 375 -0.58 -14.27 15.05
C PHE A 375 -0.08 -14.88 16.36
N GLY A 376 1.23 -14.92 16.60
CA GLY A 376 1.77 -15.38 17.88
C GLY A 376 3.27 -15.64 17.87
N PRO A 377 3.88 -15.87 19.03
CA PRO A 377 5.29 -16.24 19.11
C PRO A 377 5.53 -17.66 18.56
N PRO A 378 6.70 -17.93 17.95
CA PRO A 378 7.13 -19.28 17.58
C PRO A 378 7.01 -20.25 18.75
N GLY A 379 6.52 -21.47 18.49
CA GLY A 379 6.27 -22.48 19.52
C GLY A 379 5.11 -22.17 20.49
N SER A 380 4.35 -21.09 20.24
CA SER A 380 3.18 -20.67 21.03
C SER A 380 2.02 -20.18 20.16
N GLY A 381 1.92 -20.68 18.93
CA GLY A 381 0.86 -20.35 17.97
C GLY A 381 1.29 -19.44 16.81
N GLY A 382 2.56 -19.06 16.73
CA GLY A 382 3.12 -18.34 15.57
C GLY A 382 3.11 -19.18 14.29
N LEU A 383 2.78 -18.53 13.17
CA LEU A 383 2.71 -19.13 11.83
C LEU A 383 3.72 -18.49 10.87
N ASP A 384 3.85 -19.09 9.69
CA ASP A 384 4.64 -18.57 8.57
C ASP A 384 3.73 -18.24 7.38
N LEU A 385 3.52 -16.94 7.13
CA LEU A 385 2.64 -16.47 6.06
C LEU A 385 3.11 -16.90 4.66
N ALA A 386 4.41 -16.94 4.40
CA ALA A 386 4.95 -17.34 3.11
C ALA A 386 4.71 -18.83 2.86
N ALA A 387 4.99 -19.68 3.85
CA ALA A 387 4.70 -21.11 3.78
C ALA A 387 3.19 -21.37 3.63
N LEU A 388 2.33 -20.61 4.32
CA LEU A 388 0.88 -20.71 4.17
C LEU A 388 0.39 -20.29 2.78
N ASN A 389 0.98 -19.28 2.14
CA ASN A 389 0.64 -18.88 0.77
C ASN A 389 0.98 -19.97 -0.24
N ILE A 390 2.18 -20.55 -0.12
CA ILE A 390 2.60 -21.68 -0.96
C ILE A 390 1.63 -22.86 -0.78
N GLN A 391 1.35 -23.24 0.48
CA GLN A 391 0.48 -24.37 0.77
C GLN A 391 -0.97 -24.11 0.33
N ARG A 392 -1.46 -22.87 0.41
CA ARG A 392 -2.79 -22.49 -0.09
C ARG A 392 -2.87 -22.54 -1.62
N GLY A 393 -1.80 -22.15 -2.32
CA GLY A 393 -1.68 -22.35 -3.77
C GLY A 393 -1.84 -23.83 -4.16
N ARG A 394 -1.16 -24.72 -3.44
CA ARG A 394 -1.27 -26.18 -3.62
C ARG A 394 -2.66 -26.71 -3.25
N ASP A 395 -3.26 -26.20 -2.17
CA ASP A 395 -4.63 -26.53 -1.75
C ASP A 395 -5.67 -26.20 -2.82
N HIS A 396 -5.51 -25.07 -3.51
CA HIS A 396 -6.40 -24.60 -4.54
C HIS A 396 -6.08 -25.16 -5.93
N GLY A 397 -5.04 -25.98 -6.05
CA GLY A 397 -4.59 -26.55 -7.33
C GLY A 397 -4.21 -25.44 -8.30
N ILE A 398 -3.51 -24.42 -7.82
CA ILE A 398 -2.94 -23.37 -8.66
C ILE A 398 -1.75 -23.98 -9.42
N PRO A 399 -1.70 -23.87 -10.75
CA PRO A 399 -0.61 -24.44 -11.52
C PRO A 399 0.71 -23.73 -11.22
N PRO A 400 1.86 -24.37 -11.53
CA PRO A 400 3.17 -23.75 -11.41
C PRO A 400 3.27 -22.47 -12.22
N TYR A 401 4.26 -21.67 -11.85
CA TYR A 401 4.59 -20.37 -12.42
C TYR A 401 4.57 -20.35 -13.95
N ASN A 402 5.29 -21.25 -14.62
CA ASN A 402 5.36 -21.27 -16.08
C ASN A 402 4.04 -21.61 -16.76
N ALA A 403 3.30 -22.58 -16.23
CA ALA A 403 1.96 -22.92 -16.72
C ALA A 403 0.99 -21.75 -16.53
N LEU A 404 1.09 -21.03 -15.41
CA LEU A 404 0.27 -19.85 -15.16
C LEU A 404 0.63 -18.67 -16.08
N ARG A 405 1.92 -18.45 -16.36
CA ARG A 405 2.38 -17.49 -17.38
C ARG A 405 1.72 -17.74 -18.72
N VAL A 406 1.76 -18.98 -19.20
CA VAL A 406 1.15 -19.38 -20.47
C VAL A 406 -0.37 -19.14 -20.46
N ALA A 407 -1.05 -19.45 -19.34
CA ALA A 407 -2.49 -19.19 -19.20
C ALA A 407 -2.86 -17.70 -19.28
N TYR A 408 -1.95 -16.80 -18.89
CA TYR A 408 -2.09 -15.35 -19.04
C TYR A 408 -1.46 -14.81 -20.34
N GLY A 409 -1.08 -15.67 -21.28
CA GLY A 409 -0.56 -15.28 -22.60
C GLY A 409 0.89 -14.82 -22.60
N LEU A 410 1.65 -15.10 -21.53
CA LEU A 410 3.07 -14.81 -21.42
C LEU A 410 3.90 -16.03 -21.86
N PRO A 411 5.11 -15.82 -22.40
CA PRO A 411 6.00 -16.93 -22.72
C PRO A 411 6.49 -17.61 -21.43
N ALA A 412 6.58 -18.95 -21.45
CA ALA A 412 7.31 -19.69 -20.43
C ALA A 412 8.79 -19.30 -20.44
N VAL A 413 9.41 -19.31 -19.26
CA VAL A 413 10.85 -19.12 -19.07
C VAL A 413 11.59 -20.46 -19.08
N SER A 414 12.89 -20.44 -19.33
CA SER A 414 13.70 -21.67 -19.40
C SER A 414 14.81 -21.77 -18.35
N ASP A 415 15.15 -20.65 -17.72
CA ASP A 415 16.21 -20.57 -16.70
C ASP A 415 15.82 -19.55 -15.61
N PHE A 416 16.37 -19.68 -14.40
CA PHE A 416 16.12 -18.72 -13.32
C PHE A 416 16.53 -17.29 -13.69
N SER A 417 17.53 -17.12 -14.56
CA SER A 417 17.95 -15.81 -15.06
C SER A 417 16.98 -15.17 -16.06
N ASP A 418 16.05 -15.94 -16.64
CA ASP A 418 14.95 -15.39 -17.44
C ASP A 418 13.84 -14.78 -16.55
N ILE A 419 13.81 -15.11 -15.25
CA ILE A 419 12.83 -14.60 -14.28
C ILE A 419 13.29 -13.25 -13.72
N THR A 420 14.55 -13.18 -13.28
CA THR A 420 15.09 -12.00 -12.62
C THR A 420 16.56 -11.77 -12.91
N SER A 421 16.97 -10.51 -12.94
CA SER A 421 18.37 -10.08 -12.99
C SER A 421 19.08 -10.18 -11.63
N ASN A 422 18.36 -10.37 -10.52
CA ASN A 422 18.93 -10.53 -9.20
C ASN A 422 19.55 -11.93 -9.01
N THR A 423 20.88 -12.01 -9.04
CA THR A 423 21.63 -13.27 -8.93
C THR A 423 21.49 -13.95 -7.57
N GLU A 424 21.18 -13.21 -6.50
CA GLU A 424 20.89 -13.80 -5.20
C GLU A 424 19.53 -14.51 -5.21
N THR A 425 18.51 -13.88 -5.78
CA THR A 425 17.18 -14.50 -5.97
C THR A 425 17.28 -15.75 -6.85
N GLN A 426 18.02 -15.70 -7.97
CA GLN A 426 18.30 -16.87 -8.81
C GLN A 426 18.93 -18.00 -8.00
N SER A 427 19.97 -17.70 -7.22
CA SER A 427 20.66 -18.67 -6.38
C SER A 427 19.73 -19.31 -5.35
N ARG A 428 18.91 -18.51 -4.65
CA ARG A 428 17.94 -18.99 -3.66
C ARG A 428 16.87 -19.88 -4.29
N LEU A 429 16.34 -19.52 -5.45
CA LEU A 429 15.35 -20.33 -6.18
C LEU A 429 15.95 -21.69 -6.59
N SER A 430 17.14 -21.69 -7.19
CA SER A 430 17.82 -22.92 -7.65
C SER A 430 18.22 -23.88 -6.52
N GLN A 431 18.21 -23.44 -5.26
CA GLN A 431 18.47 -24.29 -4.10
C GLN A 431 17.27 -25.15 -3.70
N VAL A 432 16.04 -24.71 -4.03
CA VAL A 432 14.79 -25.38 -3.60
C VAL A 432 13.91 -25.85 -4.76
N TYR A 433 14.14 -25.36 -5.97
CA TYR A 433 13.49 -25.84 -7.19
C TYR A 433 14.53 -26.42 -8.14
N ALA A 434 14.27 -27.63 -8.66
CA ALA A 434 15.17 -28.26 -9.62
C ALA A 434 15.01 -27.64 -11.01
N ASP A 435 13.80 -27.20 -11.34
CA ASP A 435 13.43 -26.60 -12.62
C ASP A 435 12.47 -25.40 -12.42
N VAL A 436 12.49 -24.44 -13.35
CA VAL A 436 11.59 -23.28 -13.35
C VAL A 436 10.11 -23.67 -13.51
N ASP A 437 9.83 -24.84 -14.08
CA ASP A 437 8.49 -25.41 -14.21
C ASP A 437 7.89 -25.89 -12.88
N GLU A 438 8.69 -26.00 -11.81
CA GLU A 438 8.22 -26.45 -10.48
C GLU A 438 7.87 -25.30 -9.54
N ILE A 439 8.22 -24.06 -9.90
CA ILE A 439 8.08 -22.89 -9.01
C ILE A 439 6.60 -22.65 -8.71
N ASP A 440 6.24 -22.58 -7.42
CA ASP A 440 4.88 -22.20 -7.01
C ASP A 440 4.55 -20.77 -7.51
N ALA A 441 3.37 -20.57 -8.10
CA ALA A 441 3.02 -19.34 -8.82
C ALA A 441 3.20 -18.04 -8.01
N TRP A 442 2.91 -18.05 -6.71
CA TRP A 442 3.13 -16.88 -5.83
C TRP A 442 4.62 -16.53 -5.73
N VAL A 443 5.49 -17.52 -5.56
CA VAL A 443 6.95 -17.32 -5.48
C VAL A 443 7.48 -16.82 -6.82
N GLY A 444 7.07 -17.45 -7.92
CA GLY A 444 7.51 -17.06 -9.26
C GLY A 444 7.05 -15.66 -9.64
N GLY A 445 5.80 -15.29 -9.33
CA GLY A 445 5.27 -13.94 -9.58
C GLY A 445 6.00 -12.85 -8.80
N LEU A 446 6.38 -13.12 -7.54
CA LEU A 446 7.19 -12.20 -6.73
C LEU A 446 8.66 -12.12 -7.19
N ALA A 447 9.17 -13.17 -7.83
CA ALA A 447 10.55 -13.22 -8.28
C ALA A 447 10.79 -12.42 -9.56
N GLU A 448 9.77 -12.13 -10.37
CA GLU A 448 9.96 -11.46 -11.66
C GLU A 448 10.53 -10.04 -11.53
N ASP A 449 11.46 -9.69 -12.42
CA ASP A 449 11.89 -8.30 -12.58
C ASP A 449 10.69 -7.40 -12.91
N HIS A 450 10.64 -6.24 -12.25
CA HIS A 450 9.52 -5.31 -12.41
C HIS A 450 9.46 -4.71 -13.80
N LEU A 451 8.23 -4.49 -14.30
CA LEU A 451 8.03 -3.76 -15.54
C LEU A 451 8.42 -2.28 -15.36
N PRO A 452 8.91 -1.59 -16.42
CA PRO A 452 9.26 -0.18 -16.34
C PRO A 452 8.12 0.71 -15.82
N GLY A 453 8.36 1.37 -14.69
CA GLY A 453 7.40 2.27 -14.04
C GLY A 453 6.34 1.57 -13.19
N ALA A 454 6.36 0.23 -13.09
CA ALA A 454 5.51 -0.57 -12.22
C ALA A 454 6.30 -1.07 -10.99
N SER A 455 5.56 -1.57 -10.00
CA SER A 455 6.12 -2.26 -8.83
C SER A 455 6.03 -3.78 -8.93
N VAL A 456 5.61 -4.32 -10.08
CA VAL A 456 5.39 -5.76 -10.28
C VAL A 456 5.90 -6.22 -11.64
N GLY A 457 6.20 -7.52 -11.73
CA GLY A 457 6.62 -8.18 -12.97
C GLY A 457 5.47 -8.51 -13.94
N PRO A 458 5.79 -9.10 -15.11
CA PRO A 458 4.82 -9.45 -16.15
C PRO A 458 3.60 -10.28 -15.71
N LEU A 459 3.78 -11.37 -14.95
CA LEU A 459 2.70 -12.27 -14.54
C LEU A 459 1.73 -11.60 -13.59
N LEU A 460 2.26 -10.95 -12.55
CA LEU A 460 1.45 -10.17 -11.61
C LEU A 460 0.69 -9.05 -12.35
N THR A 461 1.36 -8.33 -13.25
CA THR A 461 0.72 -7.30 -14.08
C THR A 461 -0.43 -7.87 -14.89
N ALA A 462 -0.23 -9.00 -15.59
CA ALA A 462 -1.23 -9.60 -16.45
C ALA A 462 -2.46 -10.08 -15.66
N GLY A 463 -2.25 -10.77 -14.54
CA GLY A 463 -3.35 -11.30 -13.73
C GLY A 463 -4.13 -10.24 -12.96
N ILE A 464 -3.43 -9.27 -12.37
CA ILE A 464 -4.07 -8.15 -11.65
C ILE A 464 -4.86 -7.29 -12.64
N SER A 465 -4.27 -6.96 -13.79
CA SER A 465 -4.98 -6.17 -14.82
C SER A 465 -6.19 -6.91 -15.39
N ASP A 466 -6.10 -8.21 -15.67
CA ASP A 466 -7.24 -9.03 -16.12
C ASP A 466 -8.40 -8.97 -15.12
N GLN A 467 -8.12 -9.19 -13.83
CA GLN A 467 -9.14 -9.20 -12.79
C GLN A 467 -9.80 -7.83 -12.63
N PHE A 468 -9.02 -6.77 -12.40
CA PHE A 468 -9.57 -5.43 -12.17
C PHE A 468 -10.30 -4.87 -13.40
N VAL A 469 -9.84 -5.18 -14.63
CA VAL A 469 -10.61 -4.80 -15.83
C VAL A 469 -11.98 -5.49 -15.86
N ARG A 470 -12.06 -6.77 -15.49
CA ARG A 470 -13.36 -7.48 -15.42
C ARG A 470 -14.25 -6.97 -14.31
N LEU A 471 -13.69 -6.65 -13.14
CA LEU A 471 -14.44 -6.04 -12.04
C LEU A 471 -15.02 -4.69 -12.44
N LEU A 472 -14.25 -3.83 -13.10
CA LEU A 472 -14.74 -2.53 -13.56
C LEU A 472 -15.83 -2.64 -14.64
N LYS A 473 -15.58 -3.48 -15.65
CA LYS A 473 -16.44 -3.57 -16.84
C LYS A 473 -17.71 -4.38 -16.59
N GLY A 474 -17.64 -5.45 -15.82
CA GLY A 474 -18.79 -6.31 -15.54
C GLY A 474 -19.69 -5.79 -14.43
N ASP A 475 -19.26 -4.78 -13.67
CA ASP A 475 -20.06 -4.20 -12.59
C ASP A 475 -21.07 -3.17 -13.11
N ARG A 476 -22.35 -3.54 -13.05
CA ARG A 476 -23.49 -2.72 -13.46
C ARG A 476 -23.69 -1.49 -12.55
N PHE A 477 -23.26 -1.58 -11.30
CA PHE A 477 -23.33 -0.48 -10.32
C PHE A 477 -21.97 0.21 -10.15
N SER A 478 -21.04 0.02 -11.09
CA SER A 478 -19.77 0.74 -11.05
C SER A 478 -19.98 2.24 -11.20
N MET A 479 -18.97 3.00 -10.75
CA MET A 479 -18.88 4.45 -10.93
C MET A 479 -19.00 4.91 -12.39
N LEU A 480 -18.84 4.00 -13.36
CA LEU A 480 -18.98 4.27 -14.79
C LEU A 480 -20.43 4.19 -15.29
N ASN A 481 -21.31 3.47 -14.60
CA ASN A 481 -22.61 3.06 -15.13
C ASN A 481 -23.81 3.34 -14.20
N ASP A 482 -23.60 3.50 -12.90
CA ASP A 482 -24.70 3.78 -11.97
C ASP A 482 -25.30 5.18 -12.22
N ALA A 483 -26.57 5.21 -12.65
CA ALA A 483 -27.28 6.44 -12.99
C ALA A 483 -27.49 7.37 -11.79
N ASP A 484 -27.46 6.85 -10.57
CA ASP A 484 -27.65 7.63 -9.34
C ASP A 484 -26.34 8.33 -8.89
N LEU A 485 -25.19 7.88 -9.41
CA LEU A 485 -23.86 8.44 -9.11
C LEU A 485 -23.42 9.54 -10.07
N ARG A 486 -24.26 9.95 -11.04
CA ARG A 486 -23.89 11.04 -11.93
C ARG A 486 -23.56 12.30 -11.14
N GLN A 487 -22.44 12.94 -11.50
CA GLN A 487 -21.92 14.07 -10.74
C GLN A 487 -22.92 15.23 -10.60
N ASP A 488 -23.78 15.48 -11.58
CA ASP A 488 -24.82 16.52 -11.48
C ASP A 488 -25.85 16.24 -10.37
N LEU A 489 -26.10 14.97 -10.07
CA LEU A 489 -26.99 14.53 -9.00
C LEU A 489 -26.28 14.56 -7.64
N VAL A 490 -25.04 14.08 -7.54
CA VAL A 490 -24.37 13.96 -6.23
C VAL A 490 -23.52 15.18 -5.84
N ARG A 491 -23.36 16.19 -6.71
CA ARG A 491 -22.54 17.40 -6.47
C ARG A 491 -22.83 18.15 -5.17
N ALA A 492 -24.05 18.03 -4.64
CA ALA A 492 -24.46 18.71 -3.40
C ALA A 492 -23.91 18.01 -2.14
N ILE A 493 -23.40 16.79 -2.31
CA ILE A 493 -22.90 15.87 -1.28
C ILE A 493 -21.40 15.65 -1.47
N VAL A 494 -20.95 15.28 -2.67
CA VAL A 494 -19.57 14.87 -2.98
C VAL A 494 -19.13 15.32 -4.39
N ASP A 495 -17.83 15.51 -4.59
CA ASP A 495 -17.22 15.83 -5.88
C ASP A 495 -16.39 14.66 -6.40
N LEU A 496 -17.07 13.65 -6.96
CA LEU A 496 -16.44 12.39 -7.39
C LEU A 496 -15.27 12.59 -8.37
N PRO A 497 -15.33 13.47 -9.39
CA PRO A 497 -14.21 13.66 -10.33
C PRO A 497 -12.92 14.22 -9.72
N ARG A 498 -12.96 14.79 -8.52
CA ARG A 498 -11.78 15.34 -7.83
C ARG A 498 -11.45 14.62 -6.54
N LEU A 499 -12.18 13.55 -6.25
CA LEU A 499 -12.03 12.78 -5.03
C LEU A 499 -10.66 12.10 -4.99
N SER A 500 -10.02 12.10 -3.83
CA SER A 500 -8.87 11.26 -3.53
C SER A 500 -8.98 10.68 -2.12
N LEU A 501 -8.22 9.62 -1.84
CA LEU A 501 -8.18 9.03 -0.50
C LEU A 501 -7.66 10.04 0.54
N ASN A 502 -6.73 10.93 0.16
CA ASN A 502 -6.31 12.05 1.00
C ASN A 502 -7.52 12.92 1.45
N GLN A 503 -8.42 13.26 0.52
CA GLN A 503 -9.59 14.08 0.84
C GLN A 503 -10.58 13.35 1.75
N ILE A 504 -10.75 12.04 1.58
CA ILE A 504 -11.58 11.22 2.47
C ILE A 504 -10.97 11.21 3.88
N ILE A 505 -9.66 10.98 4.00
CA ILE A 505 -8.96 11.02 5.30
C ILE A 505 -9.11 12.39 5.96
N HIS A 506 -8.84 13.47 5.23
CA HIS A 506 -8.96 14.83 5.75
C HIS A 506 -10.40 15.17 6.18
N SER A 507 -11.41 14.61 5.51
CA SER A 507 -12.82 14.85 5.85
C SER A 507 -13.29 14.13 7.12
N ASN A 508 -12.54 13.11 7.58
CA ASN A 508 -12.92 12.22 8.68
C ASN A 508 -11.88 12.13 9.80
N THR A 509 -10.82 12.93 9.72
CA THR A 509 -9.76 12.98 10.73
C THR A 509 -9.47 14.43 11.11
N THR A 510 -8.80 14.59 12.25
CA THR A 510 -8.47 15.91 12.80
C THR A 510 -7.14 16.48 12.29
N SER A 511 -6.40 15.69 11.51
CA SER A 511 -5.04 16.01 11.05
C SER A 511 -5.02 16.31 9.55
N SER A 512 -4.14 17.21 9.14
CA SER A 512 -3.87 17.48 7.72
C SER A 512 -2.71 16.60 7.24
N LEU A 513 -2.97 15.75 6.24
CA LEU A 513 -1.94 14.97 5.54
C LEU A 513 -0.94 15.90 4.83
N VAL A 514 0.27 15.40 4.59
CA VAL A 514 1.41 16.20 4.09
C VAL A 514 1.47 16.26 2.56
N THR A 515 1.02 15.18 1.88
CA THR A 515 1.02 15.07 0.42
C THR A 515 -0.35 14.68 -0.14
N ASP A 516 -0.61 15.09 -1.39
CA ASP A 516 -1.80 14.73 -2.16
C ASP A 516 -1.72 13.29 -2.72
N ASP A 517 -0.53 12.80 -3.02
CA ASP A 517 -0.29 11.39 -3.39
C ASP A 517 0.11 10.63 -2.13
N ILE A 518 -0.83 9.88 -1.56
CA ILE A 518 -0.60 9.15 -0.32
C ILE A 518 0.07 7.79 -0.54
N PHE A 519 0.10 7.28 -1.77
CA PHE A 519 0.68 5.99 -2.13
C PHE A 519 2.20 6.08 -2.36
N SER A 520 2.72 7.31 -2.36
CA SER A 520 4.15 7.59 -2.44
C SER A 520 4.62 8.32 -1.18
N VAL A 521 5.81 7.98 -0.70
CA VAL A 521 6.52 8.82 0.27
C VAL A 521 7.25 9.93 -0.48
N GLU A 522 7.15 11.17 0.01
CA GLU A 522 8.14 12.19 -0.39
C GLU A 522 9.52 11.68 0.08
N ASP A 523 10.53 11.71 -0.80
CA ASP A 523 11.92 11.21 -0.60
C ASP A 523 12.58 11.76 0.70
N ALA A 524 12.16 11.28 1.86
CA ALA A 524 12.72 11.64 3.17
C ALA A 524 13.79 10.64 3.63
N PHE A 525 13.96 9.51 2.92
CA PHE A 525 14.83 8.41 3.35
C PHE A 525 16.00 8.10 2.39
N HIS A 526 16.11 8.80 1.27
CA HIS A 526 17.25 8.68 0.34
C HIS A 526 17.73 10.06 -0.11
N SER A 527 18.12 10.91 0.83
CA SER A 527 18.84 12.14 0.48
C SER A 527 20.31 11.81 0.24
N ASP A 528 20.78 12.04 -0.98
CA ASP A 528 22.20 12.09 -1.32
C ASP A 528 22.92 13.16 -0.51
N VAL A 529 22.18 14.22 -0.11
CA VAL A 529 22.67 15.36 0.66
C VAL A 529 21.74 15.69 1.83
N ILE A 530 22.28 15.65 3.05
CA ILE A 530 21.62 16.03 4.30
C ILE A 530 22.00 17.47 4.65
N THR A 531 21.03 18.28 5.07
CA THR A 531 21.24 19.67 5.45
C THR A 531 20.79 19.93 6.89
N SER A 532 21.65 20.52 7.71
CA SER A 532 21.32 20.80 9.11
C SER A 532 21.92 22.12 9.58
N TYR A 533 21.31 22.73 10.59
CA TYR A 533 21.80 23.95 11.21
C TYR A 533 22.04 23.71 12.70
N ASP A 534 23.28 23.96 13.15
CA ASP A 534 23.67 23.94 14.55
C ASP A 534 23.50 25.35 15.16
N PRO A 535 22.46 25.59 15.98
CA PRO A 535 22.23 26.89 16.58
C PRO A 535 23.24 27.24 17.69
N GLN A 536 23.93 26.26 18.29
CA GLN A 536 24.91 26.49 19.34
C GLN A 536 26.21 27.06 18.77
N ASN A 537 26.63 26.51 17.63
CA ASN A 537 27.83 26.94 16.93
C ASN A 537 27.56 27.93 15.77
N ASN A 538 26.28 28.27 15.52
CA ASN A 538 25.85 29.14 14.43
C ASN A 538 26.40 28.66 13.07
N CYS A 539 26.27 27.35 12.82
CA CYS A 539 26.91 26.67 11.69
C CYS A 539 25.88 25.92 10.84
N LEU A 540 25.93 26.14 9.53
CA LEU A 540 25.19 25.40 8.51
C LEU A 540 26.06 24.23 8.03
N HIS A 541 25.57 23.01 8.22
CA HIS A 541 26.20 21.77 7.77
C HIS A 541 25.46 21.21 6.55
N ILE A 542 26.22 20.84 5.53
CA ILE A 542 25.73 20.14 4.36
C ILE A 542 26.63 18.93 4.14
N GLN A 543 26.06 17.74 4.17
CA GLN A 543 26.79 16.48 4.07
C GLN A 543 26.22 15.63 2.94
N GLY A 544 27.05 15.04 2.09
CA GLY A 544 26.63 14.12 1.06
C GLY A 544 27.57 12.94 0.88
N ASN A 545 27.16 11.93 0.12
CA ASN A 545 27.99 10.75 -0.16
C ASN A 545 27.77 10.11 -1.55
N ASP A 546 26.95 10.72 -2.41
CA ASP A 546 26.78 10.27 -3.81
C ASP A 546 27.91 10.81 -4.70
N ALA A 547 28.24 10.07 -5.75
CA ALA A 547 29.31 10.42 -6.68
C ALA A 547 29.00 11.63 -7.59
N ARG A 548 27.79 12.23 -7.61
CA ARG A 548 27.44 13.35 -8.52
C ARG A 548 26.47 14.38 -7.91
N ASN A 549 26.80 14.95 -6.76
CA ASN A 549 25.97 15.97 -6.12
C ASN A 549 26.05 17.33 -6.83
N ARG A 550 24.91 18.00 -6.96
CA ARG A 550 24.78 19.33 -7.58
C ARG A 550 23.93 20.23 -6.73
N LEU A 551 24.58 21.14 -6.02
CA LEU A 551 23.99 21.98 -4.99
C LEU A 551 23.99 23.45 -5.38
N THR A 552 22.89 24.13 -5.10
CA THR A 552 22.80 25.59 -5.17
C THR A 552 22.30 26.13 -3.84
N ILE A 553 23.06 27.05 -3.25
CA ILE A 553 22.78 27.69 -1.96
C ILE A 553 22.60 29.18 -2.21
N VAL A 554 21.47 29.72 -1.75
CA VAL A 554 21.10 31.12 -1.90
C VAL A 554 20.63 31.66 -0.56
N GLU A 555 21.14 32.81 -0.14
CA GLU A 555 20.59 33.51 1.02
C GLU A 555 19.35 34.33 0.61
N LEU A 556 18.25 34.13 1.34
CA LEU A 556 17.00 34.88 1.18
C LEU A 556 16.67 35.62 2.48
N ALA A 557 15.71 36.54 2.43
CA ALA A 557 15.36 37.44 3.55
C ALA A 557 14.99 36.76 4.89
N LEU A 558 14.78 35.44 4.91
CA LEU A 558 14.34 34.66 6.07
C LEU A 558 15.21 33.41 6.31
N GLY A 559 16.41 33.34 5.70
CA GLY A 559 17.34 32.21 5.86
C GLY A 559 17.93 31.71 4.54
N PHE A 560 18.65 30.59 4.61
CA PHE A 560 19.31 29.98 3.46
C PHE A 560 18.36 29.03 2.75
N TRP A 561 18.34 29.12 1.42
CA TRP A 561 17.62 28.24 0.53
C TRP A 561 18.60 27.33 -0.19
N ILE A 562 18.50 26.03 0.07
CA ILE A 562 19.40 25.00 -0.49
C ILE A 562 18.60 24.15 -1.47
N LYS A 563 19.11 23.96 -2.67
CA LYS A 563 18.44 23.22 -3.74
C LYS A 563 19.37 22.24 -4.43
N GLY A 564 18.92 21.00 -4.56
CA GLY A 564 19.52 19.98 -5.42
C GLY A 564 19.10 20.20 -6.88
N GLN A 565 20.04 20.02 -7.81
CA GLN A 565 19.72 19.96 -9.24
C GLN A 565 19.34 18.54 -9.66
N ALA A 566 19.01 18.34 -10.94
CA ALA A 566 18.59 17.04 -11.46
C ALA A 566 19.62 15.95 -11.13
N GLY A 567 19.16 14.89 -10.44
CA GLY A 567 19.98 13.78 -10.00
C GLY A 567 20.59 13.93 -8.60
N THR A 568 20.31 15.01 -7.86
CA THR A 568 20.73 15.18 -6.46
C THR A 568 19.51 15.29 -5.56
N LYS A 569 19.36 14.34 -4.65
CA LYS A 569 18.30 14.30 -3.63
C LYS A 569 18.78 14.99 -2.36
N ILE A 570 18.15 16.10 -1.99
CA ILE A 570 18.35 16.74 -0.68
C ILE A 570 17.27 16.24 0.27
N ASP A 571 17.53 16.22 1.58
CA ASP A 571 16.56 15.88 2.61
C ASP A 571 15.27 16.73 2.54
N GLY A 572 14.27 16.24 1.80
CA GLY A 572 12.99 16.90 1.56
C GLY A 572 12.94 17.87 0.36
N ARG A 573 11.98 18.80 0.38
CA ARG A 573 11.89 19.94 -0.56
C ARG A 573 13.03 20.93 -0.30
N PRO A 574 13.33 21.91 -1.20
CA PRO A 574 14.38 22.91 -0.97
C PRO A 574 14.44 23.41 0.46
N THR A 575 15.50 23.04 1.19
CA THR A 575 15.55 23.23 2.63
C THR A 575 15.75 24.71 2.92
N LYS A 576 14.78 25.30 3.61
CA LYS A 576 14.90 26.66 4.13
C LYS A 576 15.35 26.59 5.59
N LEU A 577 16.61 26.91 5.85
CA LEU A 577 17.17 26.90 7.20
C LEU A 577 17.16 28.32 7.78
N VAL A 578 16.44 28.49 8.89
CA VAL A 578 16.31 29.77 9.60
C VAL A 578 17.51 29.95 10.53
N THR A 579 18.24 31.05 10.35
CA THR A 579 19.45 31.36 11.14
C THR A 579 19.18 32.41 12.21
N THR A 580 20.13 32.59 13.13
CA THR A 580 19.99 33.41 14.36
C THR A 580 20.07 34.94 14.14
N GLY A 581 20.01 35.41 12.89
CA GLY A 581 20.15 36.83 12.53
C GLY A 581 21.58 37.38 12.56
N ARG A 582 22.58 36.51 12.76
CA ARG A 582 24.01 36.77 12.55
C ARG A 582 24.51 35.91 11.37
N GLN A 583 25.61 36.32 10.75
CA GLN A 583 26.22 35.54 9.66
C GLN A 583 26.71 34.19 10.17
N PRO A 584 26.29 33.04 9.60
CA PRO A 584 26.68 31.72 10.08
C PRO A 584 28.00 31.25 9.47
N HIS A 585 28.60 30.23 10.09
CA HIS A 585 29.61 29.40 9.42
C HIS A 585 28.93 28.44 8.45
N LEU A 586 29.61 28.06 7.37
CA LEU A 586 29.17 27.05 6.40
C LEU A 586 30.22 25.95 6.29
N THR A 587 29.81 24.71 6.47
CA THR A 587 30.61 23.52 6.21
C THR A 587 29.88 22.63 5.22
N ILE A 588 30.55 22.29 4.12
CA ILE A 588 30.08 21.35 3.09
C ILE A 588 31.08 20.20 3.00
N ASP A 589 30.58 18.97 3.00
CA ASP A 589 31.35 17.74 2.86
C ASP A 589 30.55 16.76 1.99
N LEU A 590 30.93 16.51 0.74
CA LEU A 590 30.12 15.72 -0.20
C LEU A 590 30.66 14.30 -0.45
N GLY A 591 31.76 13.91 0.19
CA GLY A 591 32.48 12.69 -0.14
C GLY A 591 33.10 12.75 -1.54
N GLY A 592 33.62 11.63 -2.04
CA GLY A 592 34.25 11.57 -3.38
C GLY A 592 33.23 11.42 -4.51
N GLY A 593 33.52 12.02 -5.66
CA GLY A 593 32.60 12.10 -6.80
C GLY A 593 32.89 13.29 -7.73
N ASP A 594 32.15 13.40 -8.84
CA ASP A 594 32.15 14.61 -9.66
C ASP A 594 31.04 15.58 -9.17
N ASP A 595 31.36 16.42 -8.19
CA ASP A 595 30.41 17.31 -7.51
C ASP A 595 30.39 18.75 -8.04
N ASN A 596 29.27 19.44 -7.80
CA ASN A 596 29.11 20.85 -8.13
C ASN A 596 28.42 21.63 -7.01
N VAL A 597 29.13 22.61 -6.44
CA VAL A 597 28.60 23.49 -5.39
C VAL A 597 28.52 24.92 -5.90
N SER A 598 27.33 25.51 -5.87
CA SER A 598 27.10 26.91 -6.24
C SER A 598 26.60 27.74 -5.06
N LEU A 599 27.41 28.69 -4.60
CA LEU A 599 27.05 29.70 -3.60
C LEU A 599 26.69 31.01 -4.30
N LEU A 600 25.45 31.49 -4.14
CA LEU A 600 24.95 32.67 -4.83
C LEU A 600 24.33 33.66 -3.84
N PHE A 601 24.82 34.91 -3.82
CA PHE A 601 24.25 35.98 -2.99
C PHE A 601 24.25 35.66 -1.49
N CYS A 602 25.31 35.04 -0.98
CA CYS A 602 25.39 34.61 0.42
C CYS A 602 26.42 35.41 1.22
N GLU A 603 26.10 35.67 2.48
CA GLU A 603 27.05 36.13 3.49
C GLU A 603 27.29 35.02 4.54
N PHE A 604 28.54 34.81 4.92
CA PHE A 604 28.96 33.83 5.92
C PHE A 604 30.07 34.43 6.79
N SER A 605 30.26 33.91 8.00
CA SER A 605 31.48 34.18 8.78
C SER A 605 32.65 33.39 8.20
N ASP A 606 32.53 32.06 8.13
CA ASP A 606 33.55 31.20 7.53
C ASP A 606 32.89 30.21 6.57
N VAL A 607 33.57 29.88 5.48
CA VAL A 607 33.15 28.85 4.53
C VAL A 607 34.22 27.79 4.42
N THR A 608 33.85 26.54 4.63
CA THR A 608 34.68 25.34 4.46
C THR A 608 33.95 24.37 3.54
N ILE A 609 34.57 23.98 2.44
CA ILE A 609 34.01 23.01 1.48
C ILE A 609 35.04 21.90 1.26
N ALA A 610 34.63 20.65 1.43
CA ALA A 610 35.37 19.45 1.05
C ALA A 610 34.54 18.68 0.02
N THR A 611 35.15 18.39 -1.14
CA THR A 611 34.56 17.55 -2.20
C THR A 611 35.36 16.27 -2.45
N ASP A 612 36.40 16.03 -1.65
CA ASP A 612 37.28 14.86 -1.73
C ASP A 612 37.71 14.49 -3.17
N ASP A 613 37.81 13.22 -3.55
CA ASP A 613 38.37 12.80 -4.85
C ASP A 613 37.34 12.89 -6.00
N GLY A 614 37.71 13.48 -7.14
CA GLY A 614 36.89 13.53 -8.36
C GLY A 614 37.09 14.79 -9.21
N ASN A 615 36.21 15.11 -10.17
CA ASN A 615 36.33 16.34 -10.98
C ASN A 615 35.30 17.38 -10.56
N ASP A 616 35.65 18.19 -9.59
CA ASP A 616 34.70 19.05 -8.89
C ASP A 616 34.61 20.47 -9.44
N VAL A 617 33.47 21.10 -9.20
CA VAL A 617 33.24 22.51 -9.52
C VAL A 617 32.64 23.25 -8.34
N VAL A 618 33.40 24.18 -7.75
CA VAL A 618 32.89 25.13 -6.77
C VAL A 618 32.74 26.51 -7.40
N SER A 619 31.54 27.06 -7.40
CA SER A 619 31.21 28.39 -7.92
C SER A 619 30.70 29.31 -6.80
N ALA A 620 31.38 30.43 -6.57
CA ALA A 620 30.96 31.45 -5.61
C ALA A 620 30.72 32.79 -6.33
N MET A 621 29.46 33.22 -6.38
CA MET A 621 29.05 34.47 -7.02
C MET A 621 28.39 35.40 -6.01
N LEU A 622 28.92 36.62 -5.87
CA LEU A 622 28.42 37.61 -4.90
C LEU A 622 28.36 37.04 -3.47
N VAL A 623 29.47 36.42 -3.05
CA VAL A 623 29.63 35.83 -1.71
C VAL A 623 30.57 36.67 -0.85
N SER A 624 30.21 36.93 0.40
CA SER A 624 31.08 37.60 1.39
C SER A 624 31.37 36.64 2.55
N ALA A 625 32.64 36.50 2.92
CA ALA A 625 33.06 35.70 4.08
C ALA A 625 34.35 36.24 4.72
N ASP A 626 34.51 36.06 6.03
CA ASP A 626 35.75 36.40 6.75
C ASP A 626 36.87 35.41 6.41
N SER A 627 36.54 34.14 6.20
CA SER A 627 37.42 33.14 5.60
C SER A 627 36.72 32.24 4.59
N PHE A 628 37.48 31.72 3.63
CA PHE A 628 36.95 30.84 2.57
C PHE A 628 37.96 29.76 2.21
N TYR A 629 37.66 28.53 2.63
CA TYR A 629 38.45 27.33 2.47
C TYR A 629 37.76 26.31 1.56
N VAL A 630 38.51 25.75 0.61
CA VAL A 630 38.05 24.63 -0.23
C VAL A 630 39.16 23.59 -0.31
N ASP A 631 38.78 22.33 -0.09
CA ASP A 631 39.59 21.13 -0.28
C ASP A 631 38.96 20.28 -1.39
N PHE A 632 39.70 20.08 -2.48
CA PHE A 632 39.24 19.40 -3.69
C PHE A 632 39.78 17.97 -3.83
N GLY A 633 40.49 17.42 -2.83
CA GLY A 633 41.09 16.09 -2.95
C GLY A 633 41.93 15.89 -4.23
N ASP A 634 41.86 14.70 -4.84
CA ASP A 634 42.51 14.40 -6.12
C ASP A 634 41.56 14.51 -7.33
N GLY A 635 41.93 15.32 -8.34
CA GLY A 635 41.31 15.26 -9.67
C GLY A 635 41.47 16.50 -10.54
N ARG A 636 40.45 16.87 -11.35
CA ARG A 636 40.51 18.03 -12.28
C ARG A 636 39.47 19.09 -11.92
N ASP A 637 39.83 19.85 -10.90
CA ASP A 637 38.87 20.69 -10.19
C ASP A 637 38.85 22.12 -10.68
N ARG A 638 37.73 22.80 -10.42
CA ARG A 638 37.51 24.18 -10.86
C ARG A 638 36.85 25.00 -9.78
N LEU A 639 37.57 26.02 -9.34
CA LEU A 639 37.03 27.08 -8.51
C LEU A 639 36.70 28.33 -9.35
N ARG A 640 35.43 28.74 -9.38
CA ARG A 640 34.96 29.96 -10.04
C ARG A 640 34.54 30.98 -9.00
N ARG A 641 35.23 32.13 -8.95
CA ARG A 641 34.89 33.23 -8.04
C ARG A 641 34.54 34.48 -8.84
N THR A 642 33.36 35.05 -8.62
CA THR A 642 32.93 36.29 -9.28
C THR A 642 32.28 37.20 -8.24
N TRP A 643 32.83 38.41 -8.07
CA TRP A 643 32.37 39.38 -7.05
C TRP A 643 32.40 38.84 -5.61
N THR A 644 33.35 37.96 -5.29
CA THR A 644 33.55 37.40 -3.95
C THR A 644 34.41 38.33 -3.11
N ARG A 645 33.97 38.69 -1.90
CA ARG A 645 34.73 39.56 -0.97
C ARG A 645 35.25 38.75 0.22
N VAL A 646 36.54 38.42 0.18
CA VAL A 646 37.25 37.73 1.28
C VAL A 646 38.55 38.51 1.57
N PRO A 647 38.93 38.74 2.84
CA PRO A 647 40.22 39.33 3.19
C PRO A 647 41.40 38.57 2.56
N ARG A 648 42.39 39.30 2.00
CA ARG A 648 43.49 38.75 1.17
C ARG A 648 44.33 37.63 1.81
N GLY A 649 44.31 37.47 3.14
CA GLY A 649 45.05 36.44 3.88
C GLY A 649 44.21 35.26 4.39
N ASN A 650 42.88 35.30 4.21
CA ASN A 650 41.95 34.34 4.81
C ASN A 650 41.27 33.42 3.78
N SER A 651 41.68 33.50 2.51
CA SER A 651 41.30 32.52 1.49
C SER A 651 42.40 31.48 1.35
N ARG A 652 42.04 30.20 1.44
CA ARG A 652 42.95 29.09 1.18
C ARG A 652 42.23 28.06 0.31
N VAL A 653 42.94 27.53 -0.68
CA VAL A 653 42.43 26.48 -1.57
C VAL A 653 43.51 25.43 -1.64
N LEU A 654 43.18 24.19 -1.35
CA LEU A 654 44.09 23.06 -1.45
C LEU A 654 43.78 22.25 -2.71
N ASN A 655 44.82 21.61 -3.25
CA ASN A 655 44.75 20.67 -4.38
C ASN A 655 44.02 21.23 -5.62
N VAL A 656 44.57 22.26 -6.24
CA VAL A 656 44.12 22.77 -7.54
C VAL A 656 45.23 22.56 -8.58
N PRO A 657 45.02 21.78 -9.65
CA PRO A 657 45.96 21.67 -10.76
C PRO A 657 46.16 22.97 -11.56
#